data_AF-A0A653BXK8-F1
#
_entry.id   AF-A0A653BXK8-F1
#
_cell.length_a   1.000
_cell.length_b   1.000
_cell.length_c   1.000
_cell.angle_alpha   90.00
_cell.angle_beta   90.00
_cell.angle_gamma   90.00
#
_symmetry.space_group_name_H-M   'P 1'
#
loop_
_entity.id
_entity.type
_entity.pdbx_description
1 polymer ?
#
loop_
_entity_poly.entity_id
_entity_poly.type
_entity_poly.pdbx_seq_one_letter_code
_entity_poly.pdbx_strand_id
1 'polypeptide(L)'
;NNLAFCQHFFTFKLSICHCSSIPDNKDFHTQSIESDSPFLYCLLNQPDSKPLSCPPAMSFITTNRPNAKNKSRYLVRGDSEGIVLAWSIPEISPAQLDEIQKQKPPQPVVMTATLMTSLTEAWASMRPNPVGILDQIEKQEGQQIKLTASIYLPLQSKFVVGREDGTIIIVPATQTIMLQLLHGNHQQYNGWPKHQILSGHNGRVNSLLYPHREHARYDKNHLVSGGVDFAVCLWDLYAGTLLHRFCVHAGEITQLLVPPNNCSARVQKCICSVASDHSVTLLSLAERKCVCLASRHLFPVTTIKWRPNDDFMIIGCSDGTVYVWQMETGHLDRVLQGIAAEEVLYACEEHEAADGTSEVGLANPAVHFFRGLRHRNLSAIRHATQRGLHQLHMLGAHTNNDDPHMQRNHNSPLAIQGLRTNPKDPESHILFFDVEALIIELLSEEYDMMSPGSLEAAGLISQSEYSRVANLTQSASPDAHKKIVGILAKMKEGAETAFAKAESVLKQGGDHNKDVNDNNSRSGKPNSLGPLETSHGMEIAQLLLSLLHSWGLDNDLDRVCQVKLGLLRPMVPISYGVLSKANHMSLFLPTWHNTIPVDDEPLPTDLSLTKGLPIELIRQEQITRIFTSRTHWELSTTLSTNHLLAIIALSHTLMSMSNATFVPEQERNRKLHRRSTTVNWTKTDEEHEEMYTQQQAQIKQGWSLLATLHCVLLPDKVVERGSKNFKRPQVEMMAKRWQHHCVEVREAAQTLLLAELSRMGPKGRKQLVEAWSQYLPLYTQTEPLNHQANTVSPPEKTNGNGTHSPHSPDPTDEEFEEEEEEQIRKPSSLSELKRKQSTAVILLGVIGAEFGQDITGGDNSKRRASEDRRKSSVVEGFGAGNNNLARLTAMALSHLLLAAPSPKLPAHIPLRRAAIDLIGRGFTIWAPFLDISKVLLGLLELCADADRLVPSMTYGLPLTPQADSCRTARHALTLIATARPAAFITTMAKEVARYNAMQQNAQTLNINMNNNVLHKAKPEILRVVELLIEKMQNEMADLLVELMDIILHCLDPSQLKNKSLSEVFPAVCRFNQVSHCPATRRIAVGSHTGNLTIYELRQGKQTTMHAHSQAVTALAFSPDGKFLVSYSCGENKLSFWQTSTGMFGLGQSQTKNIKSYSTAPIADVARLNPMRLARLVWMNNRTVSLMLADGSETRFNV
;
A
#
# COMPACT_ATOMS: atom_id res chain seq x y z
N ASN A 1 -17.56 58.61 -3.69
CA ASN A 1 -18.52 58.97 -2.63
C ASN A 1 -19.91 58.50 -3.02
N ASN A 2 -20.54 57.71 -2.13
CA ASN A 2 -21.77 56.93 -2.28
C ASN A 2 -21.64 55.56 -2.97
N LEU A 3 -20.87 54.67 -2.32
CA LEU A 3 -20.94 53.21 -2.47
C LEU A 3 -21.49 52.61 -1.16
N ALA A 4 -22.61 53.17 -0.69
CA ALA A 4 -23.41 52.65 0.40
C ALA A 4 -24.83 52.49 -0.13
N PHE A 5 -25.44 51.34 0.13
CA PHE A 5 -26.76 50.87 -0.32
C PHE A 5 -26.86 50.35 -1.75
N CYS A 6 -26.61 49.04 -1.89
CA CYS A 6 -27.48 48.11 -2.63
C CYS A 6 -27.08 46.66 -2.27
N GLN A 7 -27.34 46.26 -1.02
CA GLN A 7 -27.11 44.89 -0.52
C GLN A 7 -28.29 43.93 -0.81
N HIS A 8 -29.29 44.35 -1.59
CA HIS A 8 -30.62 43.73 -1.54
C HIS A 8 -31.14 43.16 -2.88
N PHE A 9 -30.42 43.32 -3.99
CA PHE A 9 -30.78 42.76 -5.29
C PHE A 9 -29.53 42.52 -6.12
N PHE A 10 -29.34 41.30 -6.66
CA PHE A 10 -28.24 41.00 -7.59
C PHE A 10 -28.78 40.94 -9.02
N THR A 11 -28.31 41.87 -9.84
CA THR A 11 -28.61 42.00 -11.28
C THR A 11 -27.67 41.09 -12.10
N PHE A 12 -28.22 40.14 -12.86
CA PHE A 12 -27.42 39.34 -13.79
C PHE A 12 -27.27 40.08 -15.12
N LYS A 13 -26.04 40.49 -15.46
CA LYS A 13 -25.67 40.92 -16.82
C LYS A 13 -25.28 39.67 -17.62
N LEU A 14 -26.09 39.26 -18.60
CA LEU A 14 -25.63 38.30 -19.61
C LEU A 14 -24.75 39.04 -20.63
N SER A 15 -23.67 38.37 -21.02
CA SER A 15 -22.51 38.88 -21.76
C SER A 15 -22.83 39.62 -23.07
N ILE A 16 -22.62 40.93 -23.04
CA ILE A 16 -21.55 41.59 -23.80
C ILE A 16 -20.74 42.41 -22.79
N CYS A 17 -19.91 41.75 -21.97
CA CYS A 17 -18.97 42.47 -21.11
C CYS A 17 -17.71 42.73 -21.91
N HIS A 18 -17.49 43.99 -22.28
CA HIS A 18 -16.27 44.43 -22.93
C HIS A 18 -15.05 44.13 -22.06
N CYS A 19 -13.91 43.93 -22.74
CA CYS A 19 -12.58 43.83 -22.14
C CYS A 19 -12.32 44.89 -21.06
N SER A 20 -12.91 46.08 -21.19
CA SER A 20 -12.76 47.19 -20.26
C SER A 20 -13.50 47.08 -18.92
N SER A 21 -14.29 46.01 -18.70
CA SER A 21 -15.05 45.78 -17.45
C SER A 21 -14.54 44.56 -16.66
N ILE A 22 -13.52 43.87 -17.17
CA ILE A 22 -12.93 42.68 -16.56
C ILE A 22 -11.62 43.10 -15.88
N PRO A 23 -11.48 42.98 -14.54
CA PRO A 23 -10.31 43.45 -13.80
C PRO A 23 -8.98 42.91 -14.31
N ASP A 24 -9.00 41.68 -14.84
CA ASP A 24 -7.81 40.98 -15.34
C ASP A 24 -7.44 41.32 -16.79
N ASN A 25 -8.20 42.21 -17.44
CA ASN A 25 -8.03 42.53 -18.85
C ASN A 25 -7.29 43.88 -19.01
N LYS A 26 -6.35 43.94 -19.96
CA LYS A 26 -5.44 45.10 -20.15
C LYS A 26 -6.16 46.42 -20.40
N ASP A 27 -7.40 46.37 -20.85
CA ASP A 27 -8.19 47.52 -21.24
C ASP A 27 -9.18 48.00 -20.17
N PHE A 28 -9.10 47.50 -18.92
CA PHE A 28 -10.02 47.71 -17.77
C PHE A 28 -10.32 49.18 -17.39
N HIS A 29 -9.66 50.15 -18.03
CA HIS A 29 -9.87 51.59 -17.81
C HIS A 29 -10.13 52.41 -19.09
N THR A 30 -10.41 51.76 -20.22
CA THR A 30 -10.75 52.46 -21.47
C THR A 30 -12.25 52.83 -21.53
N GLN A 31 -12.57 54.00 -22.09
CA GLN A 31 -13.97 54.48 -22.23
C GLN A 31 -14.79 53.50 -23.09
N SER A 32 -15.94 53.06 -22.58
CA SER A 32 -16.89 52.19 -23.28
C SER A 32 -17.52 52.93 -24.47
N ILE A 33 -17.61 52.25 -25.62
CA ILE A 33 -18.27 52.75 -26.85
C ILE A 33 -19.79 52.91 -26.60
N GLU A 34 -20.40 53.95 -27.15
CA GLU A 34 -21.75 54.48 -26.88
C GLU A 34 -22.97 53.56 -27.16
N SER A 35 -22.81 52.27 -27.47
CA SER A 35 -23.91 51.38 -27.86
C SER A 35 -24.15 50.16 -26.96
N ASP A 36 -23.82 50.22 -25.67
CA ASP A 36 -24.05 49.08 -24.76
C ASP A 36 -24.47 49.52 -23.34
N SER A 37 -25.75 49.88 -23.17
CA SER A 37 -26.33 50.06 -21.84
C SER A 37 -26.80 48.71 -21.30
N PRO A 38 -26.28 48.22 -20.14
CA PRO A 38 -26.67 46.92 -19.60
C PRO A 38 -28.16 46.90 -19.26
N PHE A 39 -28.89 45.96 -19.86
CA PHE A 39 -30.32 45.77 -19.62
C PHE A 39 -30.56 44.77 -18.49
N LEU A 40 -31.34 45.16 -17.48
CA LEU A 40 -31.73 44.29 -16.38
C LEU A 40 -32.86 43.35 -16.84
N TYR A 41 -32.49 42.10 -17.14
CA TYR A 41 -33.41 41.06 -17.62
C TYR A 41 -34.13 40.31 -16.49
N CYS A 42 -33.42 39.86 -15.46
CA CYS A 42 -34.01 39.11 -14.35
C CYS A 42 -33.36 39.46 -13.01
N LEU A 43 -34.15 39.31 -11.93
CA LEU A 43 -33.70 39.42 -10.55
C LEU A 43 -33.80 38.05 -9.89
N LEU A 44 -32.70 37.60 -9.29
CA LEU A 44 -32.69 36.33 -8.57
C LEU A 44 -33.13 36.58 -7.12
N ASN A 45 -34.25 35.98 -6.72
CA ASN A 45 -34.76 36.15 -5.37
C ASN A 45 -33.93 35.34 -4.36
N GLN A 46 -33.60 35.96 -3.22
CA GLN A 46 -33.00 35.30 -2.06
C GLN A 46 -34.01 35.35 -0.91
N PRO A 47 -34.41 34.21 -0.33
CA PRO A 47 -35.48 34.17 0.67
C PRO A 47 -35.09 34.74 2.05
N ASP A 48 -33.80 34.71 2.44
CA ASP A 48 -33.34 35.23 3.73
C ASP A 48 -32.33 36.40 3.56
N SER A 49 -32.60 37.51 4.24
CA SER A 49 -31.84 38.78 4.16
C SER A 49 -30.85 38.99 5.31
N LYS A 50 -30.31 37.92 5.89
CA LYS A 50 -29.32 38.03 6.97
C LYS A 50 -27.99 38.59 6.44
N PRO A 51 -27.31 39.48 7.20
CA PRO A 51 -25.97 39.92 6.85
C PRO A 51 -25.00 38.73 6.93
N LEU A 52 -24.34 38.43 5.81
CA LEU A 52 -23.39 37.33 5.69
C LEU A 52 -22.01 37.75 6.23
N SER A 53 -21.29 36.81 6.84
CA SER A 53 -19.93 37.05 7.36
C SER A 53 -18.89 37.22 6.26
N CYS A 54 -19.13 36.62 5.09
CA CYS A 54 -18.33 36.80 3.88
C CYS A 54 -19.24 36.86 2.63
N PRO A 55 -18.75 37.43 1.51
CA PRO A 55 -19.46 37.38 0.23
C PRO A 55 -19.76 35.93 -0.18
N PRO A 56 -20.94 35.66 -0.74
CA PRO A 56 -21.30 34.31 -1.18
C PRO A 56 -20.48 33.90 -2.41
N ALA A 57 -20.09 32.63 -2.47
CA ALA A 57 -19.43 32.05 -3.64
C ALA A 57 -20.48 31.72 -4.71
N MET A 58 -20.19 32.02 -5.98
CA MET A 58 -21.11 31.73 -7.09
C MET A 58 -20.39 31.03 -8.23
N SER A 59 -21.07 30.08 -8.87
CA SER A 59 -20.56 29.36 -10.04
C SER A 59 -21.66 29.16 -11.08
N PHE A 60 -21.31 29.37 -12.35
CA PHE A 60 -22.21 29.16 -13.47
C PHE A 60 -21.81 27.90 -14.25
N ILE A 61 -22.73 26.94 -14.32
CA ILE A 61 -22.50 25.60 -14.87
C ILE A 61 -23.39 25.42 -16.10
N THR A 62 -22.80 25.01 -17.21
CA THR A 62 -23.56 24.63 -18.42
C THR A 62 -23.45 23.12 -18.62
N THR A 63 -24.58 22.42 -18.66
CA THR A 63 -24.63 20.97 -18.85
C THR A 63 -25.20 20.63 -20.22
N ASN A 64 -24.51 19.79 -20.99
CA ASN A 64 -25.04 19.20 -22.21
C ASN A 64 -25.65 17.83 -21.85
N ARG A 65 -26.98 17.71 -21.84
CA ARG A 65 -27.62 16.38 -21.76
C ARG A 65 -27.61 15.75 -23.16
N PRO A 66 -27.20 14.49 -23.32
CA PRO A 66 -27.06 13.84 -24.63
C PRO A 66 -28.36 13.78 -25.45
N ASN A 67 -29.53 13.88 -24.80
CA ASN A 67 -30.86 13.87 -25.46
C ASN A 67 -31.64 15.20 -25.40
N ALA A 68 -31.05 16.30 -24.92
CA ALA A 68 -31.73 17.60 -24.85
C ALA A 68 -31.26 18.53 -25.98
N LYS A 69 -32.19 19.05 -26.80
CA LYS A 69 -31.89 20.02 -27.87
C LYS A 69 -31.31 21.36 -27.37
N ASN A 70 -31.53 21.69 -26.09
CA ASN A 70 -31.07 22.94 -25.47
C ASN A 70 -30.08 22.67 -24.34
N LYS A 71 -29.07 23.55 -24.21
CA LYS A 71 -28.10 23.50 -23.12
C LYS A 71 -28.74 24.00 -21.83
N SER A 72 -28.79 23.17 -20.80
CA SER A 72 -29.27 23.62 -19.48
C SER A 72 -28.17 24.42 -18.78
N ARG A 73 -28.50 25.64 -18.34
CA ARG A 73 -27.60 26.56 -17.67
C ARG A 73 -28.06 26.71 -16.22
N TYR A 74 -27.16 26.45 -15.27
CA TYR A 74 -27.44 26.58 -13.85
C TYR A 74 -26.52 27.64 -13.25
N LEU A 75 -27.07 28.47 -12.38
CA LEU A 75 -26.29 29.29 -11.48
C LEU A 75 -26.41 28.72 -10.08
N VAL A 76 -25.28 28.48 -9.43
CA VAL A 76 -25.22 27.99 -8.06
C VAL A 76 -24.58 29.06 -7.19
N ARG A 77 -25.15 29.31 -6.01
CA ARG A 77 -24.62 30.19 -4.98
C ARG A 77 -24.52 29.43 -3.66
N GLY A 78 -23.39 29.55 -2.99
CA GLY A 78 -23.23 29.15 -1.59
C GLY A 78 -22.95 30.37 -0.72
N ASP A 79 -23.52 30.43 0.49
CA ASP A 79 -23.22 31.50 1.46
C ASP A 79 -22.51 31.00 2.73
N SER A 80 -22.14 31.95 3.60
CA SER A 80 -21.40 31.68 4.85
C SER A 80 -22.24 30.97 5.92
N GLU A 81 -23.56 30.90 5.75
CA GLU A 81 -24.46 30.15 6.63
C GLU A 81 -24.64 28.70 6.14
N GLY A 82 -23.91 28.29 5.10
CA GLY A 82 -23.94 26.93 4.56
C GLY A 82 -25.14 26.65 3.67
N ILE A 83 -25.86 27.69 3.22
CA ILE A 83 -27.01 27.55 2.31
C ILE A 83 -26.51 27.53 0.87
N VAL A 84 -27.00 26.55 0.11
CA VAL A 84 -26.78 26.40 -1.33
C VAL A 84 -28.08 26.67 -2.07
N LEU A 85 -28.03 27.64 -2.98
CA LEU A 85 -29.12 28.03 -3.87
C LEU A 85 -28.73 27.70 -5.31
N ALA A 86 -29.62 27.07 -6.06
CA ALA A 86 -29.43 26.83 -7.50
C ALA A 86 -30.61 27.38 -8.30
N TRP A 87 -30.30 28.13 -9.36
CA TRP A 87 -31.27 28.66 -10.31
C TRP A 87 -31.05 28.03 -11.69
N SER A 88 -32.11 27.50 -12.31
CA SER A 88 -32.11 27.13 -13.72
C SER A 88 -32.33 28.38 -14.59
N ILE A 89 -31.30 28.81 -15.32
CA ILE A 89 -31.37 30.00 -16.18
C ILE A 89 -31.86 29.57 -17.57
N PRO A 90 -33.00 30.09 -18.05
CA PRO A 90 -33.51 29.77 -19.38
C PRO A 90 -32.65 30.39 -20.50
N GLU A 91 -32.62 29.72 -21.65
CA GLU A 91 -31.97 30.22 -22.86
C GLU A 91 -32.97 31.12 -23.62
N ILE A 92 -32.62 32.40 -23.79
CA ILE A 92 -33.50 33.41 -24.39
C ILE A 92 -33.06 33.67 -25.82
N SER A 93 -34.00 33.69 -26.75
CA SER A 93 -33.74 34.04 -28.15
C SER A 93 -33.62 35.57 -28.33
N PRO A 94 -32.86 36.06 -29.34
CA PRO A 94 -32.75 37.50 -29.61
C PRO A 94 -34.11 38.18 -29.88
N ALA A 95 -35.09 37.46 -30.44
CA ALA A 95 -36.44 37.97 -30.65
C ALA A 95 -37.22 38.23 -29.34
N GLN A 96 -37.03 37.38 -28.33
CA GLN A 96 -37.61 37.57 -27.00
C GLN A 96 -36.93 38.71 -26.24
N LEU A 97 -35.63 38.94 -26.48
CA LEU A 97 -34.89 40.05 -25.89
C LEU A 97 -35.43 41.40 -26.37
N ASP A 98 -35.73 41.52 -27.67
CA ASP A 98 -36.35 42.71 -28.28
C ASP A 98 -37.77 42.98 -27.74
N GLU A 99 -38.53 41.94 -27.44
CA GLU A 99 -39.88 42.04 -26.87
C GLU A 99 -39.86 42.55 -25.43
N ILE A 100 -38.88 42.08 -24.64
CA ILE A 100 -38.68 42.51 -23.25
C ILE A 100 -38.14 43.95 -23.19
N GLN A 101 -37.27 44.35 -24.12
CA GLN A 101 -36.79 45.74 -24.21
C GLN A 101 -37.90 46.74 -24.58
N LYS A 102 -38.97 46.30 -25.25
CA LYS A 102 -40.10 47.14 -25.67
C LYS A 102 -41.15 47.34 -24.57
N GLN A 103 -41.12 46.58 -23.46
CA GLN A 103 -42.05 46.76 -22.33
C GLN A 103 -41.63 47.96 -21.46
N LYS A 104 -42.55 48.93 -21.26
CA LYS A 104 -42.37 50.07 -20.36
C LYS A 104 -43.49 50.11 -19.30
N PRO A 105 -43.17 50.12 -17.99
CA PRO A 105 -41.82 50.06 -17.40
C PRO A 105 -41.24 48.64 -17.45
N PRO A 106 -39.90 48.47 -17.54
CA PRO A 106 -39.27 47.17 -17.45
C PRO A 106 -39.41 46.65 -16.02
N GLN A 107 -40.39 45.79 -15.76
CA GLN A 107 -40.41 45.03 -14.51
C GLN A 107 -39.52 43.80 -14.69
N PRO A 108 -38.37 43.71 -14.01
CA PRO A 108 -37.52 42.53 -14.11
C PRO A 108 -38.24 41.31 -13.56
N VAL A 109 -38.17 40.20 -14.28
CA VAL A 109 -38.74 38.93 -13.84
C VAL A 109 -37.97 38.46 -12.60
N VAL A 110 -38.65 38.34 -11.47
CA VAL A 110 -38.08 37.80 -10.24
C VAL A 110 -38.12 36.28 -10.30
N MET A 111 -36.96 35.64 -10.31
CA MET A 111 -36.81 34.19 -10.39
C MET A 111 -36.43 33.61 -9.04
N THR A 112 -37.23 32.67 -8.54
CA THR A 112 -36.94 31.92 -7.31
C THR A 112 -35.92 30.81 -7.56
N ALA A 113 -35.15 30.44 -6.54
CA ALA A 113 -34.23 29.31 -6.63
C ALA A 113 -35.01 28.02 -6.94
N THR A 114 -34.50 27.23 -7.89
CA THR A 114 -35.03 25.91 -8.23
C THR A 114 -34.72 24.89 -7.14
N LEU A 115 -33.57 25.08 -6.47
CA LEU A 115 -33.16 24.31 -5.30
C LEU A 115 -32.66 25.30 -4.24
N MET A 116 -33.15 25.14 -3.01
CA MET A 116 -32.57 25.73 -1.81
C MET A 116 -32.37 24.60 -0.82
N THR A 117 -31.14 24.43 -0.35
CA THR A 117 -30.82 23.43 0.65
C THR A 117 -29.60 23.84 1.45
N SER A 118 -29.48 23.37 2.68
CA SER A 118 -28.24 23.47 3.47
C SER A 118 -27.84 22.08 3.95
N LEU A 119 -26.58 21.92 4.36
CA LEU A 119 -26.14 20.65 4.95
C LEU A 119 -26.97 20.30 6.20
N THR A 120 -27.27 21.30 7.04
CA THR A 120 -28.12 21.17 8.23
C THR A 120 -29.54 20.74 7.89
N GLU A 121 -30.14 21.30 6.84
CA GLU A 121 -31.48 20.91 6.37
C GLU A 121 -31.49 19.50 5.77
N ALA A 122 -30.48 19.16 4.96
CA ALA A 122 -30.31 17.82 4.42
C ALA A 122 -30.14 16.79 5.55
N TRP A 123 -29.35 17.10 6.58
CA TRP A 123 -29.20 16.27 7.77
C TRP A 123 -30.48 16.14 8.60
N ALA A 124 -31.22 17.23 8.82
CA ALA A 124 -32.51 17.18 9.52
C ALA A 124 -33.58 16.42 8.73
N SER A 125 -33.43 16.33 7.40
CA SER A 125 -34.34 15.56 6.54
C SER A 125 -34.05 14.04 6.58
N MET A 126 -32.87 13.61 7.04
CA MET A 126 -32.51 12.20 7.15
C MET A 126 -33.32 11.50 8.25
N ARG A 127 -33.80 10.29 7.97
CA ARG A 127 -34.54 9.46 8.93
C ARG A 127 -33.91 8.06 9.02
N PRO A 128 -33.26 7.71 10.16
CA PRO A 128 -33.09 8.53 11.36
C PRO A 128 -32.13 9.72 11.16
N ASN A 129 -32.19 10.69 12.07
CA ASN A 129 -31.25 11.82 12.10
C ASN A 129 -29.79 11.32 12.17
N PRO A 130 -28.83 12.10 11.67
CA PRO A 130 -27.41 11.83 11.88
C PRO A 130 -27.08 11.63 13.35
N VAL A 131 -26.40 10.52 13.65
CA VAL A 131 -25.78 10.28 14.95
C VAL A 131 -24.30 10.66 14.83
N GLY A 132 -23.89 11.72 15.50
CA GLY A 132 -22.50 12.07 15.73
C GLY A 132 -21.85 11.15 16.78
N ILE A 133 -20.52 11.07 16.77
CA ILE A 133 -19.70 10.14 17.58
C ILE A 133 -20.02 10.17 19.10
N LEU A 134 -20.63 11.24 19.63
CA LEU A 134 -20.99 11.35 21.06
C LEU A 134 -22.48 11.59 21.34
N ASP A 135 -23.34 11.59 20.33
CA ASP A 135 -24.72 12.07 20.45
C ASP A 135 -25.60 11.25 21.42
N GLN A 136 -25.22 10.01 21.73
CA GLN A 136 -26.02 9.13 22.59
C GLN A 136 -25.53 9.02 24.04
N ILE A 137 -24.52 9.81 24.44
CA ILE A 137 -23.90 9.73 25.78
C ILE A 137 -24.82 10.20 26.91
N GLU A 138 -25.74 11.12 26.61
CA GLU A 138 -26.60 11.77 27.60
C GLU A 138 -28.10 11.59 27.28
N LYS A 139 -28.49 10.44 26.74
CA LYS A 139 -29.91 10.12 26.40
C LYS A 139 -30.89 10.12 27.60
N GLN A 140 -30.48 10.47 28.82
CA GLN A 140 -31.37 10.58 29.97
C GLN A 140 -31.88 12.03 30.10
N GLU A 141 -33.09 12.27 29.57
CA GLU A 141 -33.97 13.43 29.84
C GLU A 141 -33.44 14.86 29.57
N GLY A 142 -32.34 15.03 28.82
CA GLY A 142 -31.77 16.34 28.49
C GLY A 142 -31.77 16.71 27.00
N GLN A 143 -31.77 18.02 26.72
CA GLN A 143 -31.53 18.58 25.39
C GLN A 143 -30.11 18.19 24.92
N GLN A 144 -29.99 17.64 23.71
CA GLN A 144 -28.72 17.16 23.15
C GLN A 144 -27.68 18.30 23.09
N ILE A 145 -26.56 18.15 23.79
CA ILE A 145 -25.48 19.15 23.83
C ILE A 145 -24.71 19.10 22.52
N LYS A 146 -24.59 20.23 21.83
CA LYS A 146 -23.90 20.30 20.53
C LYS A 146 -22.40 20.15 20.70
N LEU A 147 -21.78 19.44 19.75
CA LEU A 147 -20.34 19.29 19.63
C LEU A 147 -19.78 20.48 18.84
N THR A 148 -18.82 21.20 19.41
CA THR A 148 -18.36 22.50 18.90
C THR A 148 -16.86 22.57 18.65
N ALA A 149 -16.11 21.55 19.06
CA ALA A 149 -14.70 21.37 18.73
C ALA A 149 -14.34 19.89 18.77
N SER A 150 -13.45 19.43 17.89
CA SER A 150 -12.96 18.07 17.92
C SER A 150 -11.50 17.99 17.48
N ILE A 151 -10.77 17.07 18.09
CA ILE A 151 -9.43 16.69 17.67
C ILE A 151 -9.23 15.20 17.94
N TYR A 152 -8.79 14.48 16.92
CA TYR A 152 -8.40 13.08 17.04
C TYR A 152 -6.91 12.96 17.35
N LEU A 153 -6.56 12.10 18.29
CA LEU A 153 -5.21 11.82 18.76
C LEU A 153 -4.80 10.41 18.30
N PRO A 154 -4.14 10.28 17.13
CA PRO A 154 -4.01 8.98 16.48
C PRO A 154 -3.14 7.99 17.26
N LEU A 155 -2.02 8.44 17.82
CA LEU A 155 -1.10 7.60 18.61
C LEU A 155 -1.73 7.00 19.87
N GLN A 156 -2.85 7.56 20.34
CA GLN A 156 -3.54 7.12 21.55
C GLN A 156 -4.93 6.55 21.25
N SER A 157 -5.34 6.54 19.97
CA SER A 157 -6.73 6.28 19.54
C SER A 157 -7.80 7.03 20.37
N LYS A 158 -7.49 8.26 20.78
CA LYS A 158 -8.40 9.08 21.60
C LYS A 158 -9.07 10.15 20.76
N PHE A 159 -10.35 10.36 21.01
CA PHE A 159 -11.13 11.42 20.41
C PHE A 159 -11.51 12.44 21.48
N VAL A 160 -11.07 13.68 21.28
CA VAL A 160 -11.29 14.79 22.20
C VAL A 160 -12.31 15.73 21.59
N VAL A 161 -13.39 16.02 22.31
CA VAL A 161 -14.50 16.81 21.81
C VAL A 161 -14.90 17.89 22.81
N GLY A 162 -14.90 19.14 22.37
CA GLY A 162 -15.44 20.28 23.10
C GLY A 162 -16.92 20.46 22.83
N ARG A 163 -17.66 20.89 23.85
CA ARG A 163 -19.11 21.02 23.84
C ARG A 163 -19.57 22.47 24.04
N GLU A 164 -20.85 22.69 23.73
CA GLU A 164 -21.52 23.98 23.89
C GLU A 164 -21.62 24.44 25.36
N ASP A 165 -21.67 23.51 26.31
CA ASP A 165 -21.73 23.79 27.75
C ASP A 165 -20.37 24.16 28.37
N GLY A 166 -19.28 24.07 27.61
CA GLY A 166 -17.91 24.34 28.06
C GLY A 166 -17.16 23.12 28.62
N THR A 167 -17.79 21.95 28.61
CA THR A 167 -17.09 20.70 28.92
C THR A 167 -16.31 20.18 27.73
N ILE A 168 -15.23 19.43 28.00
CA ILE A 168 -14.47 18.69 26.99
C ILE A 168 -14.51 17.22 27.37
N ILE A 169 -14.89 16.35 26.44
CA ILE A 169 -14.91 14.91 26.64
C ILE A 169 -13.77 14.26 25.87
N ILE A 170 -13.09 13.31 26.52
CA ILE A 170 -12.10 12.44 25.93
C ILE A 170 -12.64 11.02 25.95
N VAL A 171 -12.80 10.41 24.77
CA VAL A 171 -13.25 9.02 24.60
C VAL A 171 -12.25 8.19 23.79
N PRO A 172 -12.21 6.85 23.96
CA PRO A 172 -11.60 5.95 22.98
C PRO A 172 -12.38 6.01 21.67
N ALA A 173 -11.73 6.39 20.57
CA ALA A 173 -12.38 6.72 19.32
C ALA A 173 -13.03 5.50 18.66
N THR A 174 -12.25 4.44 18.47
CA THR A 174 -12.64 3.15 17.86
C THR A 174 -13.83 2.53 18.58
N GLN A 175 -13.72 2.34 19.90
CA GLN A 175 -14.79 1.74 20.71
C GLN A 175 -16.09 2.54 20.65
N THR A 176 -15.98 3.87 20.67
CA THR A 176 -17.14 4.76 20.58
C THR A 176 -17.82 4.66 19.21
N ILE A 177 -17.04 4.62 18.12
CA ILE A 177 -17.59 4.44 16.76
C ILE A 177 -18.25 3.06 16.64
N MET A 178 -17.61 2.00 17.15
CA MET A 178 -18.16 0.63 17.13
C MET A 178 -19.48 0.54 17.89
N LEU A 179 -19.62 1.22 19.04
CA LEU A 179 -20.87 1.29 19.80
C LEU A 179 -22.03 1.88 19.01
N GLN A 180 -21.74 2.81 18.10
CA GLN A 180 -22.77 3.47 17.29
C GLN A 180 -23.10 2.71 16.02
N LEU A 181 -22.11 2.04 15.43
CA LEU A 181 -22.24 1.44 14.11
C LEU A 181 -22.46 -0.06 14.12
N LEU A 182 -22.04 -0.78 15.17
CA LEU A 182 -21.93 -2.23 15.14
C LEU A 182 -22.69 -2.89 16.31
N HIS A 183 -23.32 -4.03 16.04
CA HIS A 183 -23.89 -4.94 17.04
C HIS A 183 -22.78 -5.73 17.74
N GLY A 184 -22.83 -5.86 19.07
CA GLY A 184 -21.83 -6.66 19.79
C GLY A 184 -21.99 -6.67 21.31
N ASN A 185 -21.07 -7.38 21.99
CA ASN A 185 -21.07 -7.54 23.45
C ASN A 185 -20.93 -6.19 24.20
N HIS A 186 -20.44 -5.14 23.53
CA HIS A 186 -20.39 -3.78 24.06
C HIS A 186 -21.78 -3.21 24.41
N GLN A 187 -22.85 -3.71 23.78
CA GLN A 187 -24.23 -3.34 24.10
C GLN A 187 -24.77 -4.01 25.38
N GLN A 188 -24.11 -5.08 25.86
CA GLN A 188 -24.52 -5.81 27.07
C GLN A 188 -24.03 -5.12 28.36
N TYR A 189 -23.14 -4.13 28.24
CA TYR A 189 -22.69 -3.31 29.37
C TYR A 189 -23.64 -2.13 29.56
N ASN A 190 -24.11 -1.92 30.79
CA ASN A 190 -25.06 -0.86 31.16
C ASN A 190 -24.43 0.55 31.20
N GLY A 191 -23.66 0.95 30.17
CA GLY A 191 -23.06 2.28 30.12
C GLY A 191 -22.13 2.53 28.92
N TRP A 192 -21.78 3.80 28.72
CA TRP A 192 -20.78 4.24 27.75
C TRP A 192 -19.36 3.79 28.14
N PRO A 193 -18.41 3.71 27.18
CA PRO A 193 -17.00 3.44 27.47
C PRO A 193 -16.46 4.41 28.52
N LYS A 194 -15.39 3.99 29.19
CA LYS A 194 -14.66 4.87 30.12
C LYS A 194 -14.25 6.13 29.36
N HIS A 195 -14.78 7.27 29.81
CA HIS A 195 -14.52 8.57 29.23
C HIS A 195 -14.13 9.56 30.33
N GLN A 196 -13.39 10.58 29.94
CA GLN A 196 -12.94 11.63 30.84
C GLN A 196 -13.64 12.94 30.49
N ILE A 197 -14.15 13.64 31.49
CA ILE A 197 -14.82 14.94 31.33
C ILE A 197 -13.92 15.99 31.97
N LEU A 198 -13.52 16.99 31.18
CA LEU A 198 -12.79 18.15 31.62
C LEU A 198 -13.77 19.32 31.75
N SER A 199 -13.81 19.94 32.92
CA SER A 199 -14.69 21.08 33.21
C SER A 199 -13.84 22.28 33.64
N GLY A 200 -14.07 23.43 33.01
CA GLY A 200 -13.32 24.66 33.34
C GLY A 200 -13.52 25.84 32.40
N HIS A 201 -14.08 25.66 31.21
CA HIS A 201 -14.62 26.77 30.43
C HIS A 201 -16.03 27.14 30.90
N ASN A 202 -16.34 28.43 30.89
CA ASN A 202 -17.67 28.96 31.24
C ASN A 202 -18.51 29.25 29.98
N GLY A 203 -18.68 28.24 29.13
CA GLY A 203 -19.40 28.34 27.86
C GLY A 203 -18.68 27.63 26.72
N ARG A 204 -19.28 27.67 25.52
CA ARG A 204 -18.87 26.90 24.34
C ARG A 204 -17.36 26.87 24.11
N VAL A 205 -16.83 25.67 23.89
CA VAL A 205 -15.44 25.46 23.44
C VAL A 205 -15.37 25.65 21.92
N ASN A 206 -14.60 26.64 21.46
CA ASN A 206 -14.48 26.98 20.04
C ASN A 206 -13.34 26.24 19.34
N SER A 207 -12.22 26.04 20.04
CA SER A 207 -10.99 25.51 19.45
C SER A 207 -10.27 24.54 20.39
N LEU A 208 -9.63 23.53 19.81
CA LEU A 208 -8.79 22.56 20.50
C LEU A 208 -7.46 22.46 19.76
N LEU A 209 -6.38 22.34 20.52
CA LEU A 209 -5.03 22.17 19.99
C LEU A 209 -4.29 21.13 20.84
N TYR A 210 -3.69 20.14 20.17
CA TYR A 210 -2.72 19.22 20.78
C TYR A 210 -1.31 19.56 20.26
N PRO A 211 -0.56 20.43 20.97
CA PRO A 211 0.66 21.02 20.44
C PRO A 211 1.74 20.00 20.09
N HIS A 212 1.81 18.88 20.81
CA HIS A 212 2.80 17.83 20.55
C HIS A 212 2.62 17.16 19.18
N ARG A 213 1.38 17.07 18.67
CA ARG A 213 1.12 16.54 17.33
C ARG A 213 1.66 17.45 16.23
N GLU A 214 1.63 18.76 16.43
CA GLU A 214 2.20 19.73 15.50
C GLU A 214 3.74 19.72 15.57
N HIS A 215 4.32 19.59 16.77
CA HIS A 215 5.76 19.45 16.92
C HIS A 215 6.13 18.76 18.24
N ALA A 216 7.08 17.81 18.19
CA ALA A 216 7.54 17.02 19.34
C ALA A 216 8.22 17.83 20.48
N ARG A 217 8.31 19.17 20.35
CA ARG A 217 8.93 20.07 21.35
C ARG A 217 8.02 20.34 22.55
N TYR A 218 6.73 20.09 22.38
CA TYR A 218 5.75 20.24 23.44
C TYR A 218 5.59 18.95 24.22
N ASP A 219 5.05 19.04 25.42
CA ASP A 219 4.75 17.87 26.24
C ASP A 219 3.60 17.05 25.63
N LYS A 220 3.74 15.72 25.64
CA LYS A 220 2.72 14.74 25.21
C LYS A 220 1.45 14.80 26.07
N ASN A 221 1.56 15.34 27.28
CA ASN A 221 0.45 15.43 28.22
C ASN A 221 -0.36 16.73 28.03
N HIS A 222 0.11 17.71 27.28
CA HIS A 222 -0.55 19.00 27.17
C HIS A 222 -1.67 19.01 26.11
N LEU A 223 -2.88 19.36 26.54
CA LEU A 223 -4.00 19.71 25.67
C LEU A 223 -4.35 21.19 25.90
N VAL A 224 -4.65 21.92 24.83
CA VAL A 224 -5.03 23.33 24.89
C VAL A 224 -6.43 23.52 24.30
N SER A 225 -7.26 24.32 24.95
CA SER A 225 -8.60 24.67 24.46
C SER A 225 -8.86 26.18 24.54
N GLY A 226 -9.64 26.69 23.60
CA GLY A 226 -10.09 28.08 23.57
C GLY A 226 -11.62 28.16 23.56
N GLY A 227 -12.20 29.03 24.39
CA GLY A 227 -13.64 29.12 24.58
C GLY A 227 -14.25 30.48 24.25
N VAL A 228 -15.58 30.52 24.28
CA VAL A 228 -16.39 31.76 24.22
C VAL A 228 -16.23 32.60 25.49
N ASP A 229 -15.76 32.00 26.58
CA ASP A 229 -15.44 32.66 27.85
C ASP A 229 -14.13 33.47 27.84
N PHE A 230 -13.61 33.76 26.64
CA PHE A 230 -12.39 34.54 26.36
C PHE A 230 -11.09 33.92 26.91
N ALA A 231 -11.17 32.68 27.40
CA ALA A 231 -10.07 31.99 28.04
C ALA A 231 -9.41 30.98 27.11
N VAL A 232 -8.10 30.82 27.28
CA VAL A 232 -7.36 29.66 26.79
C VAL A 232 -7.02 28.78 27.99
N CYS A 233 -7.45 27.54 28.00
CA CYS A 233 -7.18 26.58 29.07
C CYS A 233 -6.10 25.59 28.65
N LEU A 234 -5.15 25.32 29.55
CA LEU A 234 -4.14 24.28 29.43
C LEU A 234 -4.50 23.14 30.36
N TRP A 235 -4.56 21.92 29.83
CA TRP A 235 -4.98 20.72 30.52
C TRP A 235 -3.89 19.66 30.52
N ASP A 236 -3.93 18.80 31.54
CA ASP A 236 -3.27 17.49 31.50
C ASP A 236 -4.22 16.47 30.89
N LEU A 237 -3.83 15.93 29.72
CA LEU A 237 -4.61 14.99 28.93
C LEU A 237 -4.87 13.66 29.64
N TYR A 238 -3.98 13.22 30.54
CA TYR A 238 -4.09 11.94 31.21
C TYR A 238 -4.71 12.09 32.60
N ALA A 239 -4.26 13.07 33.38
CA ALA A 239 -4.83 13.35 34.69
C ALA A 239 -6.24 13.97 34.61
N GLY A 240 -6.56 14.62 33.49
CA GLY A 240 -7.84 15.32 33.27
C GLY A 240 -8.00 16.58 34.10
N THR A 241 -6.89 17.16 34.53
CA THR A 241 -6.88 18.33 35.41
C THR A 241 -6.57 19.59 34.63
N LEU A 242 -7.25 20.69 34.96
CA LEU A 242 -6.89 22.03 34.47
C LEU A 242 -5.55 22.45 35.08
N LEU A 243 -4.54 22.64 34.25
CA LEU A 243 -3.20 23.08 34.68
C LEU A 243 -3.11 24.61 34.78
N HIS A 244 -3.72 25.32 33.83
CA HIS A 244 -3.72 26.78 33.80
C HIS A 244 -4.85 27.36 32.94
N ARG A 245 -5.30 28.58 33.27
CA ARG A 245 -6.30 29.34 32.50
C ARG A 245 -5.74 30.73 32.19
N PHE A 246 -5.53 31.00 30.91
CA PHE A 246 -5.09 32.29 30.39
C PHE A 246 -6.31 33.17 30.10
N CYS A 247 -6.45 34.28 30.81
CA CYS A 247 -7.51 35.27 30.62
C CYS A 247 -6.91 36.58 30.11
N VAL A 248 -6.43 36.57 28.86
CA VAL A 248 -5.71 37.72 28.26
C VAL A 248 -6.57 38.43 27.21
N HIS A 249 -7.51 37.72 26.60
CA HIS A 249 -8.38 38.24 25.55
C HIS A 249 -9.67 38.84 26.13
N ALA A 250 -10.30 39.73 25.36
CA ALA A 250 -11.62 40.31 25.64
C ALA A 250 -12.69 39.86 24.64
N GLY A 251 -12.35 38.91 23.76
CA GLY A 251 -13.25 38.29 22.79
C GLY A 251 -13.10 36.77 22.76
N GLU A 252 -14.03 36.09 22.11
CA GLU A 252 -14.03 34.63 21.99
C GLU A 252 -12.78 34.13 21.25
N ILE A 253 -12.23 33.00 21.67
CA ILE A 253 -11.06 32.43 21.00
C ILE A 253 -11.51 31.81 19.69
N THR A 254 -10.93 32.27 18.58
CA THR A 254 -11.29 31.81 17.23
C THR A 254 -10.30 30.80 16.68
N GLN A 255 -9.00 30.92 17.02
CA GLN A 255 -7.95 30.05 16.49
C GLN A 255 -6.81 29.83 17.49
N LEU A 256 -6.27 28.62 17.49
CA LEU A 256 -5.05 28.24 18.23
C LEU A 256 -4.02 27.67 17.25
N LEU A 257 -2.78 28.14 17.31
CA LEU A 257 -1.71 27.80 16.37
C LEU A 257 -0.38 27.54 17.10
N VAL A 258 0.50 26.77 16.47
CA VAL A 258 1.88 26.56 16.94
C VAL A 258 2.83 27.44 16.11
N PRO A 259 3.69 28.27 16.73
CA PRO A 259 4.71 29.03 15.99
C PRO A 259 5.81 28.11 15.43
N PRO A 260 6.54 28.52 14.38
CA PRO A 260 7.61 27.73 13.78
C PRO A 260 8.70 27.25 14.77
N ASN A 261 9.40 26.17 14.42
CA ASN A 261 10.43 25.57 15.29
C ASN A 261 11.75 26.36 15.34
N ASN A 262 12.04 27.15 14.31
CA ASN A 262 13.19 28.04 14.20
C ASN A 262 12.98 29.41 14.86
N CYS A 263 11.87 29.62 15.58
CA CYS A 263 11.68 30.77 16.46
C CYS A 263 12.72 30.82 17.59
N SER A 264 12.83 31.96 18.28
CA SER A 264 13.69 32.10 19.46
C SER A 264 13.29 31.15 20.60
N ALA A 265 14.23 30.79 21.48
CA ALA A 265 14.01 29.83 22.57
C ALA A 265 12.82 30.18 23.48
N ARG A 266 12.51 31.48 23.63
CA ARG A 266 11.36 31.97 24.40
C ARG A 266 10.03 31.67 23.68
N VAL A 267 9.98 31.90 22.38
CA VAL A 267 8.76 31.69 21.56
C VAL A 267 8.56 30.21 21.20
N GLN A 268 9.63 29.42 21.15
CA GLN A 268 9.55 27.97 20.88
C GLN A 268 8.61 27.23 21.85
N LYS A 269 8.48 27.67 23.11
CA LYS A 269 7.58 27.05 24.08
C LYS A 269 6.19 27.68 24.13
N CYS A 270 5.91 28.62 23.22
CA CYS A 270 4.64 29.34 23.17
C CYS A 270 3.70 28.77 22.13
N ILE A 271 2.40 28.87 22.38
CA ILE A 271 1.36 28.76 21.34
C ILE A 271 0.86 30.16 20.97
N CYS A 272 0.22 30.28 19.82
CA CYS A 272 -0.43 31.49 19.36
C CYS A 272 -1.95 31.35 19.49
N SER A 273 -2.61 32.35 20.08
CA SER A 273 -4.07 32.41 20.24
C SER A 273 -4.61 33.66 19.56
N VAL A 274 -5.68 33.50 18.79
CA VAL A 274 -6.38 34.58 18.08
C VAL A 274 -7.79 34.68 18.62
N ALA A 275 -8.25 35.90 18.87
CA ALA A 275 -9.57 36.16 19.41
C ALA A 275 -10.42 37.08 18.49
N SER A 276 -11.74 37.05 18.70
CA SER A 276 -12.70 37.85 17.93
C SER A 276 -12.60 39.35 18.20
N ASP A 277 -11.95 39.75 19.29
CA ASP A 277 -11.56 41.13 19.59
C ASP A 277 -10.37 41.63 18.75
N HIS A 278 -9.95 40.84 17.76
CA HIS A 278 -8.86 41.11 16.82
C HIS A 278 -7.46 41.04 17.47
N SER A 279 -7.35 40.61 18.72
CA SER A 279 -6.08 40.45 19.40
C SER A 279 -5.44 39.09 19.10
N VAL A 280 -4.11 39.08 19.08
CA VAL A 280 -3.28 37.88 18.92
C VAL A 280 -2.31 37.80 20.09
N THR A 281 -2.20 36.63 20.73
CA THR A 281 -1.29 36.43 21.87
C THR A 281 -0.32 35.28 21.64
N LEU A 282 0.89 35.40 22.20
CA LEU A 282 1.83 34.29 22.36
C LEU A 282 1.83 33.85 23.82
N LEU A 283 1.39 32.63 24.10
CA LEU A 283 1.21 32.08 25.45
C LEU A 283 2.26 30.99 25.71
N SER A 284 3.16 31.21 26.66
CA SER A 284 4.16 30.22 27.06
C SER A 284 3.50 29.12 27.89
N LEU A 285 3.50 27.89 27.36
CA LEU A 285 2.95 26.73 28.06
C LEU A 285 3.84 26.30 29.24
N ALA A 286 5.16 26.51 29.11
CA ALA A 286 6.12 26.16 30.16
C ALA A 286 6.11 27.16 31.31
N GLU A 287 6.08 28.46 31.00
CA GLU A 287 6.09 29.53 32.02
C GLU A 287 4.70 29.87 32.53
N ARG A 288 3.64 29.40 31.86
CA ARG A 288 2.23 29.71 32.15
C ARG A 288 1.98 31.22 32.18
N LYS A 289 2.54 31.94 31.19
CA LYS A 289 2.44 33.40 31.05
C LYS A 289 2.22 33.82 29.61
N CYS A 290 1.57 34.97 29.44
CA CYS A 290 1.51 35.67 28.17
C CYS A 290 2.86 36.33 27.88
N VAL A 291 3.49 35.96 26.76
CA VAL A 291 4.78 36.50 26.31
C VAL A 291 4.58 37.74 25.44
N CYS A 292 3.54 37.75 24.59
CA CYS A 292 3.22 38.86 23.70
C CYS A 292 1.70 39.02 23.57
N LEU A 293 1.20 40.26 23.58
CA LEU A 293 -0.19 40.64 23.29
C LEU A 293 -0.19 41.70 22.18
N ALA A 294 -0.62 41.28 21.00
CA ALA A 294 -0.77 42.11 19.81
C ALA A 294 -2.24 42.49 19.62
N SER A 295 -2.67 43.64 20.17
CA SER A 295 -4.08 44.04 20.28
C SER A 295 -4.42 45.39 19.61
N ARG A 296 -3.61 45.86 18.66
CA ARG A 296 -3.82 47.16 17.98
C ARG A 296 -4.54 47.06 16.62
N HIS A 297 -5.07 45.89 16.30
CA HIS A 297 -5.74 45.65 15.02
C HIS A 297 -7.16 46.21 15.05
N LEU A 298 -7.52 47.00 14.04
CA LEU A 298 -8.84 47.63 13.94
C LEU A 298 -9.89 46.73 13.27
N PHE A 299 -9.44 45.69 12.58
CA PHE A 299 -10.27 44.79 11.80
C PHE A 299 -9.96 43.33 12.15
N PRO A 300 -10.90 42.39 11.94
CA PRO A 300 -10.70 40.97 12.19
C PRO A 300 -9.42 40.41 11.56
N VAL A 301 -8.66 39.65 12.34
CA VAL A 301 -7.48 38.94 11.87
C VAL A 301 -7.90 37.79 10.96
N THR A 302 -7.39 37.78 9.73
CA THR A 302 -7.70 36.77 8.71
C THR A 302 -6.54 35.82 8.46
N THR A 303 -5.30 36.28 8.64
CA THR A 303 -4.10 35.47 8.39
C THR A 303 -2.97 35.83 9.34
N ILE A 304 -2.18 34.81 9.71
CA ILE A 304 -0.94 34.97 10.48
C ILE A 304 0.18 34.27 9.71
N LYS A 305 1.24 35.02 9.43
CA LYS A 305 2.47 34.54 8.79
C LYS A 305 3.66 34.79 9.72
N TRP A 306 4.69 33.95 9.59
CA TRP A 306 5.84 33.97 10.48
C TRP A 306 7.12 34.29 9.72
N ARG A 307 7.95 35.20 10.24
CA ARG A 307 9.35 35.40 9.83
C ARG A 307 10.27 35.18 11.03
N PRO A 308 10.48 33.92 11.42
CA PRO A 308 11.18 33.55 12.65
C PRO A 308 12.63 34.03 12.69
N ASN A 309 13.31 34.01 11.54
CA ASN A 309 14.69 34.51 11.42
C ASN A 309 14.81 36.02 11.65
N ASP A 310 13.75 36.78 11.36
CA ASP A 310 13.68 38.22 11.55
C ASP A 310 12.96 38.60 12.86
N ASP A 311 12.56 37.60 13.66
CA ASP A 311 11.77 37.76 14.89
C ASP A 311 10.41 38.46 14.67
N PHE A 312 9.79 38.28 13.50
CA PHE A 312 8.50 38.90 13.17
C PHE A 312 7.33 37.91 13.08
N MET A 313 6.18 38.36 13.59
CA MET A 313 4.85 37.80 13.38
C MET A 313 4.06 38.82 12.55
N ILE A 314 3.53 38.37 11.42
CA ILE A 314 2.84 39.21 10.44
C ILE A 314 1.36 38.86 10.49
N ILE A 315 0.52 39.86 10.71
CA ILE A 315 -0.91 39.71 10.92
C ILE A 315 -1.65 40.46 9.81
N GLY A 316 -2.34 39.72 8.96
CA GLY A 316 -3.23 40.29 7.95
C GLY A 316 -4.66 40.39 8.46
N CYS A 317 -5.31 41.52 8.21
CA CYS A 317 -6.67 41.82 8.63
C CYS A 317 -7.64 41.80 7.44
N SER A 318 -8.96 41.73 7.73
CA SER A 318 -10.01 41.61 6.70
C SER A 318 -10.14 42.82 5.77
N ASP A 319 -9.64 43.99 6.19
CA ASP A 319 -9.59 45.21 5.38
C ASP A 319 -8.39 45.27 4.43
N GLY A 320 -7.52 44.25 4.45
CA GLY A 320 -6.26 44.21 3.70
C GLY A 320 -5.08 44.88 4.40
N THR A 321 -5.26 45.43 5.62
CA THR A 321 -4.16 45.98 6.40
C THR A 321 -3.30 44.87 6.99
N VAL A 322 -1.97 45.03 6.95
CA VAL A 322 -0.99 44.09 7.52
C VAL A 322 -0.19 44.74 8.64
N TYR A 323 -0.14 44.09 9.79
CA TYR A 323 0.62 44.51 10.97
C TYR A 323 1.82 43.60 11.17
N VAL A 324 3.00 44.19 11.38
CA VAL A 324 4.24 43.45 11.64
C VAL A 324 4.64 43.64 13.08
N TRP A 325 4.63 42.56 13.86
CA TRP A 325 4.96 42.54 15.28
C TRP A 325 6.27 41.83 15.52
N GLN A 326 7.10 42.38 16.40
CA GLN A 326 8.27 41.69 16.90
C GLN A 326 7.86 40.68 17.99
N MET A 327 8.19 39.40 17.82
CA MET A 327 7.69 38.33 18.70
C MET A 327 8.35 38.34 20.09
N GLU A 328 9.65 38.61 20.19
CA GLU A 328 10.37 38.57 21.46
C GLU A 328 10.02 39.74 22.40
N THR A 329 9.83 40.92 21.83
CA THR A 329 9.58 42.16 22.57
C THR A 329 8.09 42.52 22.66
N GLY A 330 7.26 41.99 21.76
CA GLY A 330 5.86 42.38 21.61
C GLY A 330 5.68 43.81 21.06
N HIS A 331 6.70 44.37 20.40
CA HIS A 331 6.63 45.70 19.81
C HIS A 331 5.99 45.67 18.41
N LEU A 332 5.06 46.59 18.13
CA LEU A 332 4.52 46.80 16.79
C LEU A 332 5.53 47.56 15.92
N ASP A 333 6.15 46.89 14.95
CA ASP A 333 7.19 47.48 14.09
C ASP A 333 6.58 48.42 13.04
N ARG A 334 5.57 47.96 12.29
CA ARG A 334 4.91 48.76 11.24
C ARG A 334 3.51 48.25 10.89
N VAL A 335 2.75 49.12 10.23
CA VAL A 335 1.43 48.85 9.64
C VAL A 335 1.50 49.17 8.15
N LEU A 336 1.02 48.27 7.30
CA LEU A 336 1.11 48.32 5.85
C LEU A 336 -0.28 48.21 5.22
N GLN A 337 -0.49 48.89 4.09
CA GLN A 337 -1.75 48.89 3.32
C GLN A 337 -1.46 48.86 1.81
N GLY A 338 -2.42 48.35 1.03
CA GLY A 338 -2.31 48.26 -0.43
C GLY A 338 -1.24 47.28 -0.89
N ILE A 339 -0.58 47.59 -2.02
CA ILE A 339 0.38 46.69 -2.69
C ILE A 339 1.52 46.25 -1.73
N ALA A 340 2.01 47.14 -0.86
CA ALA A 340 3.07 46.82 0.10
C ALA A 340 2.65 45.78 1.15
N ALA A 341 1.36 45.70 1.49
CA ALA A 341 0.82 44.69 2.39
C ALA A 341 0.77 43.32 1.70
N GLU A 342 0.34 43.29 0.43
CA GLU A 342 0.32 42.08 -0.41
C GLU A 342 1.72 41.52 -0.64
N GLU A 343 2.69 42.37 -0.98
CA GLU A 343 4.09 41.98 -1.18
C GLU A 343 4.70 41.33 0.08
N VAL A 344 4.42 41.87 1.26
CA VAL A 344 4.96 41.33 2.52
C VAL A 344 4.32 39.99 2.87
N LEU A 345 3.02 39.81 2.63
CA LEU A 345 2.36 38.53 2.80
C LEU A 345 2.87 37.48 1.79
N TYR A 346 3.02 37.87 0.53
CA TYR A 346 3.51 36.99 -0.55
C TYR A 346 4.96 36.56 -0.33
N ALA A 347 5.82 37.49 0.10
CA ALA A 347 7.23 37.20 0.43
C ALA A 347 7.41 36.22 1.61
N CYS A 348 6.33 35.86 2.31
CA CYS A 348 6.35 34.81 3.33
C CYS A 348 6.02 33.42 2.76
N GLU A 349 5.44 33.32 1.56
CA GLU A 349 5.04 32.05 0.94
C GLU A 349 6.20 31.30 0.26
N GLU A 350 7.19 32.01 -0.29
CA GLU A 350 8.37 31.39 -0.93
C GLU A 350 9.27 30.60 0.04
N HIS A 351 9.14 30.81 1.35
CA HIS A 351 9.95 30.11 2.36
C HIS A 351 9.32 28.80 2.87
N GLU A 352 8.06 28.50 2.56
CA GLU A 352 7.39 27.25 2.94
C GLU A 352 7.47 26.16 1.85
N ALA A 353 7.85 26.50 0.61
CA ALA A 353 7.85 25.59 -0.53
C ALA A 353 9.21 24.96 -0.90
N ALA A 354 10.28 25.22 -0.14
CA ALA A 354 11.62 24.72 -0.47
C ALA A 354 11.95 23.40 0.24
N ASP A 355 11.12 22.38 0.00
CA ASP A 355 11.50 20.97 0.11
C ASP A 355 11.38 20.36 -1.29
N GLY A 356 12.36 20.65 -2.16
CA GLY A 356 12.41 20.12 -3.52
C GLY A 356 12.99 21.07 -4.57
N THR A 357 14.31 21.00 -4.74
CA THR A 357 15.09 21.38 -5.95
C THR A 357 15.04 22.82 -6.51
N SER A 358 16.26 23.35 -6.66
CA SER A 358 16.75 24.44 -7.55
C SER A 358 16.52 25.92 -7.20
N GLU A 359 17.67 26.62 -7.12
CA GLU A 359 17.95 28.06 -7.15
C GLU A 359 17.54 28.93 -5.95
N VAL A 360 18.46 28.98 -4.98
CA VAL A 360 18.45 29.94 -3.86
C VAL A 360 18.72 31.35 -4.38
N GLY A 361 17.72 32.23 -4.28
CA GLY A 361 17.89 33.68 -4.39
C GLY A 361 18.90 34.17 -3.35
N LEU A 362 20.02 34.71 -3.84
CA LEU A 362 21.13 35.28 -3.07
C LEU A 362 20.69 36.58 -2.35
N ALA A 363 20.05 36.47 -1.19
CA ALA A 363 20.00 37.58 -0.25
C ALA A 363 21.35 37.68 0.49
N ASN A 364 22.04 38.81 0.32
CA ASN A 364 23.39 39.05 0.83
C ASN A 364 23.43 38.93 2.39
N PRO A 365 24.21 37.99 2.97
CA PRO A 365 24.30 37.76 4.42
C PRO A 365 24.64 39.03 5.24
N ALA A 366 25.30 40.00 4.61
CA ALA A 366 25.60 41.30 5.20
C ALA A 366 24.33 42.09 5.59
N VAL A 367 23.23 41.97 4.83
CA VAL A 367 21.99 42.71 5.08
C VAL A 367 21.31 42.24 6.37
N HIS A 368 21.29 40.93 6.64
CA HIS A 368 20.76 40.39 7.89
C HIS A 368 21.66 40.71 9.09
N PHE A 369 22.98 40.77 8.90
CA PHE A 369 23.93 41.18 9.94
C PHE A 369 23.77 42.66 10.34
N PHE A 370 23.71 43.59 9.37
CA PHE A 370 23.50 45.01 9.65
C PHE A 370 22.10 45.32 10.20
N ARG A 371 21.07 44.57 9.80
CA ARG A 371 19.72 44.66 10.36
C ARG A 371 19.67 44.14 11.81
N GLY A 372 20.38 43.05 12.13
CA GLY A 372 20.56 42.56 13.49
C GLY A 372 21.25 43.56 14.43
N LEU A 373 22.27 44.29 13.93
CA LEU A 373 22.93 45.39 14.65
C LEU A 373 22.01 46.58 14.90
N ARG A 374 21.16 46.94 13.93
CA ARG A 374 20.21 48.05 14.04
C ARG A 374 19.09 47.80 15.06
N HIS A 375 18.70 46.53 15.26
CA HIS A 375 17.61 46.12 16.16
C HIS A 375 18.09 45.41 17.44
N ARG A 376 19.40 45.40 17.74
CA ARG A 376 20.00 44.79 18.94
C ARG A 376 19.63 43.30 19.15
N ASN A 377 19.41 42.54 18.07
CA ASN A 377 19.03 41.13 18.12
C ASN A 377 20.29 40.23 18.02
N LEU A 378 20.86 39.88 19.17
CA LEU A 378 22.09 39.07 19.26
C LEU A 378 21.95 37.65 18.69
N SER A 379 20.75 37.07 18.71
CA SER A 379 20.46 35.75 18.11
C SER A 379 20.52 35.77 16.58
N ALA A 380 19.96 36.80 15.94
CA ALA A 380 20.02 36.95 14.48
C ALA A 380 21.47 37.12 13.97
N ILE A 381 22.31 37.84 14.74
CA ILE A 381 23.75 38.02 14.46
C ILE A 381 24.50 36.68 14.54
N ARG A 382 24.18 35.84 15.54
CA ARG A 382 24.78 34.51 15.74
C ARG A 382 24.39 33.50 14.65
N HIS A 383 23.13 33.53 14.19
CA HIS A 383 22.65 32.67 13.12
C HIS A 383 23.14 33.10 11.72
N ALA A 384 23.33 34.40 11.46
CA ALA A 384 23.91 34.89 10.21
C ALA A 384 25.40 34.53 10.08
N THR A 385 26.15 34.61 11.20
CA THR A 385 27.57 34.22 11.26
C THR A 385 27.77 32.71 11.14
N GLN A 386 26.89 31.89 11.73
CA GLN A 386 26.92 30.43 11.55
C GLN A 386 26.56 30.00 10.12
N ARG A 387 25.61 30.67 9.45
CA ARG A 387 25.26 30.40 8.05
C ARG A 387 26.40 30.72 7.07
N GLY A 388 27.11 31.83 7.27
CA GLY A 388 28.30 32.14 6.47
C GLY A 388 29.43 31.10 6.62
N LEU A 389 29.57 30.50 7.82
CA LEU A 389 30.55 29.44 8.08
C LEU A 389 30.11 28.08 7.51
N HIS A 390 28.80 27.76 7.56
CA HIS A 390 28.22 26.55 6.96
C HIS A 390 28.31 26.57 5.42
N GLN A 391 28.18 27.75 4.80
CA GLN A 391 28.28 27.92 3.35
C GLN A 391 29.71 27.68 2.82
N LEU A 392 30.74 27.91 3.65
CA LEU A 392 32.14 27.56 3.37
C LEU A 392 32.42 26.06 3.59
N HIS A 393 31.72 25.40 4.51
CA HIS A 393 31.87 23.96 4.78
C HIS A 393 31.13 23.08 3.75
N MET A 394 30.07 23.60 3.13
CA MET A 394 29.27 22.90 2.10
C MET A 394 29.95 22.77 0.72
N LEU A 395 31.01 23.54 0.44
CA LEU A 395 31.80 23.37 -0.78
C LEU A 395 32.75 22.13 -0.72
N GLY A 396 32.87 21.48 0.44
CA GLY A 396 33.76 20.33 0.66
C GLY A 396 33.08 18.98 0.93
N ALA A 397 31.74 18.89 0.97
CA ALA A 397 31.05 17.72 1.52
C ALA A 397 29.96 17.11 0.60
N HIS A 398 30.17 17.07 -0.71
CA HIS A 398 29.29 16.38 -1.67
C HIS A 398 29.51 14.84 -1.73
N THR A 399 29.63 14.18 -0.59
CA THR A 399 29.62 12.70 -0.51
C THR A 399 28.91 12.25 0.76
N ASN A 400 27.58 12.21 0.72
CA ASN A 400 26.70 11.24 1.39
C ASN A 400 25.27 11.80 1.35
N ASN A 401 24.52 11.38 0.34
CA ASN A 401 23.08 11.63 0.25
C ASN A 401 22.35 10.64 1.17
N ASP A 402 21.74 11.16 2.23
CA ASP A 402 20.50 10.57 2.75
C ASP A 402 19.36 11.02 1.83
N ASP A 403 18.61 10.04 1.32
CA ASP A 403 17.58 10.19 0.29
C ASP A 403 16.28 10.73 0.90
N PRO A 404 15.77 11.93 0.51
CA PRO A 404 14.58 12.55 1.10
C PRO A 404 13.25 11.89 0.66
N HIS A 405 13.28 10.88 -0.19
CA HIS A 405 12.07 10.18 -0.64
C HIS A 405 11.46 9.19 0.38
N MET A 406 12.10 8.97 1.54
CA MET A 406 11.60 8.05 2.59
C MET A 406 10.75 8.71 3.69
N GLN A 407 10.52 10.02 3.66
CA GLN A 407 9.74 10.72 4.70
C GLN A 407 8.41 11.30 4.17
N ARG A 408 7.57 10.47 3.54
CA ARG A 408 6.15 10.72 3.73
C ARG A 408 5.88 10.37 5.19
N ASN A 409 5.62 11.38 6.04
CA ASN A 409 5.10 11.19 7.38
C ASN A 409 4.12 10.01 7.36
N HIS A 410 4.44 8.92 8.07
CA HIS A 410 3.57 7.76 8.13
C HIS A 410 2.19 8.23 8.62
N ASN A 411 1.21 8.19 7.73
CA ASN A 411 -0.16 8.55 8.07
C ASN A 411 -0.67 7.52 9.09
N SER A 412 -1.46 7.96 10.06
CA SER A 412 -2.14 7.04 10.96
C SER A 412 -3.18 6.22 10.19
N PRO A 413 -3.38 4.93 10.53
CA PRO A 413 -4.38 4.06 9.87
C PRO A 413 -5.81 4.60 9.92
N LEU A 414 -6.14 5.39 10.94
CA LEU A 414 -7.42 6.08 11.07
C LEU A 414 -7.16 7.58 11.24
N ALA A 415 -7.96 8.41 10.58
CA ALA A 415 -8.06 9.82 10.88
C ALA A 415 -9.53 10.23 10.98
N ILE A 416 -9.87 11.01 12.01
CA ILE A 416 -11.21 11.57 12.18
C ILE A 416 -11.11 13.07 11.94
N GLN A 417 -11.87 13.57 10.98
CA GLN A 417 -11.91 14.97 10.63
C GLN A 417 -13.28 15.56 10.94
N GLY A 418 -13.28 16.65 11.69
CA GLY A 418 -14.45 17.49 11.90
C GLY A 418 -14.84 18.25 10.63
N LEU A 419 -16.13 18.29 10.32
CA LEU A 419 -16.74 19.02 9.21
C LEU A 419 -17.79 19.97 9.77
N ARG A 420 -17.72 21.24 9.35
CA ARG A 420 -18.68 22.28 9.71
C ARG A 420 -19.03 23.13 8.50
N THR A 421 -20.28 23.56 8.44
CA THR A 421 -20.76 24.58 7.50
C THR A 421 -20.43 25.99 7.97
N ASN A 422 -20.55 26.25 9.28
CA ASN A 422 -20.28 27.54 9.91
C ASN A 422 -19.57 27.30 11.27
N PRO A 423 -18.72 28.22 11.75
CA PRO A 423 -18.14 28.14 13.10
C PRO A 423 -19.15 27.95 14.24
N LYS A 424 -20.40 28.36 14.05
CA LYS A 424 -21.49 28.23 15.03
C LYS A 424 -22.28 26.91 14.92
N ASP A 425 -22.12 26.19 13.82
CA ASP A 425 -22.84 24.95 13.58
C ASP A 425 -22.21 23.78 14.33
N PRO A 426 -23.00 22.74 14.68
CA PRO A 426 -22.46 21.53 15.26
C PRO A 426 -21.49 20.85 14.29
N GLU A 427 -20.44 20.26 14.84
CA GLU A 427 -19.43 19.54 14.08
C GLU A 427 -19.88 18.11 13.76
N SER A 428 -19.87 17.76 12.48
CA SER A 428 -19.99 16.36 12.02
C SER A 428 -18.61 15.77 11.76
N HIS A 429 -18.52 14.45 11.57
CA HIS A 429 -17.24 13.76 11.51
C HIS A 429 -17.15 12.84 10.29
N ILE A 430 -16.02 12.91 9.58
CA ILE A 430 -15.64 11.98 8.52
C ILE A 430 -14.50 11.10 9.03
N LEU A 431 -14.64 9.79 8.88
CA LEU A 431 -13.57 8.82 9.15
C LEU A 431 -12.78 8.57 7.87
N PHE A 432 -11.46 8.59 7.96
CA PHE A 432 -10.57 8.23 6.87
C PHE A 432 -9.72 7.03 7.29
N PHE A 433 -9.76 5.97 6.49
CA PHE A 433 -8.95 4.78 6.69
C PHE A 433 -7.82 4.73 5.66
N ASP A 434 -6.60 4.54 6.15
CA ASP A 434 -5.42 4.21 5.35
C ASP A 434 -5.10 2.72 5.55
N VAL A 435 -5.48 1.92 4.56
CA VAL A 435 -5.31 0.46 4.58
C VAL A 435 -3.85 0.06 4.63
N GLU A 436 -2.97 0.81 3.97
CA GLU A 436 -1.54 0.51 3.98
C GLU A 436 -0.94 0.77 5.35
N ALA A 437 -1.21 1.94 5.92
CA ALA A 437 -0.73 2.27 7.27
C ALA A 437 -1.22 1.24 8.29
N LEU A 438 -2.46 0.76 8.15
CA LEU A 438 -3.03 -0.27 9.01
C LEU A 438 -2.31 -1.62 8.88
N ILE A 439 -2.01 -2.07 7.65
CA ILE A 439 -1.25 -3.32 7.42
C ILE A 439 0.14 -3.22 8.05
N ILE A 440 0.83 -2.09 7.86
CA ILE A 440 2.17 -1.86 8.41
C ILE A 440 2.12 -1.87 9.95
N GLU A 441 1.13 -1.20 10.55
CA GLU A 441 0.96 -1.17 12.01
C GLU A 441 0.70 -2.57 12.58
N LEU A 442 -0.21 -3.34 11.99
CA LEU A 442 -0.51 -4.72 12.41
C LEU A 442 0.72 -5.64 12.35
N LEU A 443 1.50 -5.56 11.28
CA LEU A 443 2.70 -6.38 11.11
C LEU A 443 3.85 -5.92 12.01
N SER A 444 3.95 -4.63 12.28
CA SER A 444 4.94 -4.09 13.23
C SER A 444 4.62 -4.53 14.66
N GLU A 445 3.35 -4.46 15.05
CA GLU A 445 2.89 -4.94 16.36
C GLU A 445 3.14 -6.44 16.53
N GLU A 446 2.88 -7.25 15.48
CA GLU A 446 3.19 -8.67 15.56
C GLU A 446 4.70 -8.93 15.67
N TYR A 447 5.52 -8.22 14.90
CA TYR A 447 6.98 -8.31 14.99
C TYR A 447 7.48 -8.06 16.41
N ASP A 448 6.97 -7.00 17.05
CA ASP A 448 7.34 -6.60 18.41
C ASP A 448 6.94 -7.66 19.46
N MET A 449 5.91 -8.45 19.17
CA MET A 449 5.42 -9.53 20.03
C MET A 449 6.12 -10.88 19.79
N MET A 450 6.97 -11.02 18.77
CA MET A 450 7.63 -12.29 18.44
C MET A 450 8.74 -12.66 19.43
N SER A 451 8.75 -13.93 19.82
CA SER A 451 9.87 -14.50 20.60
C SER A 451 11.11 -14.68 19.71
N PRO A 452 12.34 -14.73 20.28
CA PRO A 452 13.55 -15.04 19.50
C PRO A 452 13.47 -16.34 18.70
N GLY A 453 12.84 -17.40 19.25
CA GLY A 453 12.64 -18.65 18.51
C GLY A 453 11.65 -18.51 17.34
N SER A 454 10.64 -17.66 17.49
CA SER A 454 9.68 -17.33 16.41
C SER A 454 10.35 -16.50 15.31
N LEU A 455 11.22 -15.55 15.68
CA LEU A 455 12.03 -14.78 14.73
C LEU A 455 13.00 -15.66 13.95
N GLU A 456 13.60 -16.67 14.59
CA GLU A 456 14.46 -17.66 13.94
C GLU A 456 13.67 -18.54 12.98
N ALA A 457 12.51 -19.05 13.40
CA ALA A 457 11.61 -19.82 12.53
C ALA A 457 11.11 -19.00 11.33
N ALA A 458 10.91 -17.69 11.51
CA ALA A 458 10.56 -16.75 10.45
C ALA A 458 11.77 -16.33 9.59
N GLY A 459 12.99 -16.77 9.90
CA GLY A 459 14.19 -16.43 9.14
C GLY A 459 14.64 -14.97 9.27
N LEU A 460 14.14 -14.24 10.27
CA LEU A 460 14.45 -12.82 10.53
C LEU A 460 15.76 -12.63 11.29
N ILE A 461 16.21 -13.68 11.99
CA ILE A 461 17.51 -13.71 12.66
C ILE A 461 18.27 -14.96 12.24
N SER A 462 19.56 -14.83 11.93
CA SER A 462 20.42 -16.00 11.75
C SER A 462 21.14 -16.35 13.06
N GLN A 463 21.25 -17.65 13.36
CA GLN A 463 22.01 -18.17 14.50
C GLN A 463 23.46 -17.64 14.53
N SER A 464 24.03 -17.35 13.36
CA SER A 464 25.38 -16.79 13.19
C SER A 464 25.49 -15.31 13.59
N GLU A 465 24.44 -14.51 13.38
CA GLU A 465 24.37 -13.10 13.76
C GLU A 465 24.08 -12.94 15.24
N TYR A 466 23.19 -13.76 15.80
CA TYR A 466 23.00 -13.82 17.25
C TYR A 466 24.30 -14.23 17.94
N SER A 467 25.01 -15.23 17.40
CA SER A 467 26.33 -15.63 17.90
C SER A 467 27.37 -14.51 17.74
N ARG A 468 27.36 -13.74 16.64
CA ARG A 468 28.23 -12.57 16.46
C ARG A 468 27.94 -11.46 17.45
N VAL A 469 26.67 -11.11 17.68
CA VAL A 469 26.25 -10.07 18.62
C VAL A 469 26.49 -10.51 20.06
N ALA A 470 26.27 -11.80 20.37
CA ALA A 470 26.65 -12.42 21.63
C ALA A 470 28.18 -12.45 21.82
N ASN A 471 28.97 -12.66 20.76
CA ASN A 471 30.43 -12.60 20.79
C ASN A 471 30.95 -11.14 20.85
N LEU A 472 30.21 -10.16 20.31
CA LEU A 472 30.52 -8.73 20.41
C LEU A 472 30.18 -8.15 21.79
N THR A 473 29.24 -8.78 22.51
CA THR A 473 28.92 -8.46 23.91
C THR A 473 29.73 -9.28 24.92
N GLN A 474 30.54 -10.25 24.46
CA GLN A 474 31.56 -10.91 25.28
C GLN A 474 32.76 -9.97 25.47
N SER A 475 32.81 -9.33 26.64
CA SER A 475 34.04 -8.69 27.12
C SER A 475 35.17 -9.73 27.21
N ALA A 476 36.37 -9.40 26.70
CA ALA A 476 37.56 -10.27 26.69
C ALA A 476 38.16 -10.61 28.09
N SER A 477 37.44 -10.30 29.18
CA SER A 477 37.86 -10.59 30.56
C SER A 477 36.99 -11.70 31.18
N PRO A 478 37.58 -12.85 31.57
CA PRO A 478 36.88 -13.96 32.21
C PRO A 478 36.13 -13.58 33.50
N ASP A 479 36.62 -12.58 34.24
CA ASP A 479 36.01 -12.13 35.51
C ASP A 479 34.81 -11.20 35.30
N ALA A 480 34.79 -10.44 34.20
CA ALA A 480 33.63 -9.63 33.82
C ALA A 480 32.47 -10.53 33.34
N HIS A 481 32.79 -11.63 32.63
CA HIS A 481 31.81 -12.60 32.17
C HIS A 481 31.11 -13.31 33.35
N LYS A 482 31.84 -13.72 34.40
CA LYS A 482 31.24 -14.32 35.61
C LYS A 482 30.34 -13.34 36.37
N LYS A 483 30.68 -12.05 36.42
CA LYS A 483 29.84 -11.03 37.06
C LYS A 483 28.59 -10.71 36.25
N ILE A 484 28.69 -10.60 34.93
CA ILE A 484 27.54 -10.30 34.05
C ILE A 484 26.59 -11.50 33.97
N VAL A 485 27.11 -12.73 33.88
CA VAL A 485 26.29 -13.96 33.96
C VAL A 485 25.62 -14.09 35.33
N GLY A 486 26.30 -13.72 36.42
CA GLY A 486 25.70 -13.68 37.76
C GLY A 486 24.62 -12.60 37.94
N ILE A 487 24.73 -11.46 37.23
CA ILE A 487 23.72 -10.40 37.25
C ILE A 487 22.53 -10.76 36.37
N LEU A 488 22.75 -11.36 35.18
CA LEU A 488 21.69 -11.86 34.30
C LEU A 488 20.95 -13.05 34.92
N ALA A 489 21.64 -13.95 35.63
CA ALA A 489 21.00 -15.02 36.39
C ALA A 489 20.14 -14.47 37.54
N LYS A 490 20.61 -13.43 38.25
CA LYS A 490 19.81 -12.73 39.27
C LYS A 490 18.64 -11.93 38.69
N MET A 491 18.75 -11.38 37.48
CA MET A 491 17.65 -10.70 36.79
C MET A 491 16.63 -11.70 36.23
N LYS A 492 17.09 -12.87 35.77
CA LYS A 492 16.22 -13.98 35.34
C LYS A 492 15.48 -14.61 36.52
N GLU A 493 16.16 -14.87 37.64
CA GLU A 493 15.53 -15.28 38.90
C GLU A 493 14.59 -14.19 39.44
N GLY A 494 14.93 -12.90 39.30
CA GLY A 494 14.07 -11.78 39.68
C GLY A 494 12.80 -11.67 38.82
N ALA A 495 12.90 -11.94 37.52
CA ALA A 495 11.76 -11.95 36.59
C ALA A 495 10.88 -13.21 36.78
N GLU A 496 11.49 -14.38 37.01
CA GLU A 496 10.77 -15.64 37.28
C GLU A 496 10.12 -15.64 38.67
N THR A 497 10.76 -15.04 39.69
CA THR A 497 10.14 -14.86 41.02
C THR A 497 9.09 -13.75 41.06
N ALA A 498 9.18 -12.72 40.19
CA ALA A 498 8.13 -11.72 40.03
C ALA A 498 6.91 -12.30 39.30
N PHE A 499 7.11 -13.16 38.29
CA PHE A 499 6.04 -13.91 37.64
C PHE A 499 5.41 -14.94 38.59
N ALA A 500 6.20 -15.69 39.35
CA ALA A 500 5.69 -16.66 40.33
C ALA A 500 5.02 -16.01 41.57
N LYS A 501 5.46 -14.80 41.99
CA LYS A 501 4.75 -14.01 43.02
C LYS A 501 3.45 -13.41 42.50
N ALA A 502 3.41 -12.97 41.24
CA ALA A 502 2.17 -12.52 40.62
C ALA A 502 1.16 -13.68 40.51
N GLU A 503 1.63 -14.89 40.22
CA GLU A 503 0.76 -16.08 40.08
C GLU A 503 0.32 -16.69 41.44
N SER A 504 1.15 -16.62 42.48
CA SER A 504 0.80 -17.13 43.82
C SER A 504 -0.14 -16.20 44.60
N VAL A 505 -0.12 -14.90 44.34
CA VAL A 505 -1.11 -13.94 44.89
C VAL A 505 -2.50 -14.12 44.24
N LEU A 506 -2.58 -14.76 43.07
CA LEU A 506 -3.83 -15.06 42.37
C LEU A 506 -4.48 -16.42 42.75
N LYS A 507 -3.84 -17.25 43.60
CA LYS A 507 -4.32 -18.60 43.94
C LYS A 507 -4.66 -18.86 45.41
N GLN A 508 -4.58 -17.88 46.31
CA GLN A 508 -5.08 -18.02 47.69
C GLN A 508 -6.14 -16.96 48.02
N GLY A 509 -7.39 -17.32 47.74
CA GLY A 509 -8.57 -16.55 48.14
C GLY A 509 -9.78 -17.47 48.18
N GLY A 510 -9.74 -18.48 49.06
CA GLY A 510 -10.83 -19.41 49.27
C GLY A 510 -10.81 -19.98 50.69
N ASP A 511 -11.80 -19.53 51.46
CA ASP A 511 -12.39 -20.20 52.62
C ASP A 511 -11.83 -19.87 54.02
N HIS A 512 -12.52 -18.95 54.74
CA HIS A 512 -12.96 -19.22 56.11
C HIS A 512 -14.03 -18.22 56.60
N ASN A 513 -15.15 -18.80 57.02
CA ASN A 513 -16.30 -18.21 57.70
C ASN A 513 -15.92 -17.68 59.10
N LYS A 514 -16.37 -16.47 59.47
CA LYS A 514 -16.87 -16.12 60.82
C LYS A 514 -17.51 -14.73 60.87
N ASP A 515 -18.67 -14.70 61.51
CA ASP A 515 -19.49 -13.54 61.84
C ASP A 515 -18.73 -12.41 62.56
N VAL A 516 -19.15 -11.16 62.34
CA VAL A 516 -19.49 -10.14 63.37
C VAL A 516 -19.85 -8.80 62.69
N ASN A 517 -20.98 -8.24 63.11
CA ASN A 517 -21.49 -6.87 62.87
C ASN A 517 -20.42 -5.78 63.13
N ASP A 518 -20.32 -4.76 62.26
CA ASP A 518 -20.51 -3.36 62.70
C ASP A 518 -20.49 -2.33 61.56
N ASN A 519 -21.38 -1.34 61.69
CA ASN A 519 -21.48 -0.13 60.88
C ASN A 519 -20.34 0.85 61.20
N ASN A 520 -19.56 1.32 60.20
CA ASN A 520 -19.38 2.77 59.94
C ASN A 520 -18.45 3.08 58.75
N SER A 521 -18.75 4.22 58.13
CA SER A 521 -18.12 4.88 56.98
C SER A 521 -16.59 5.02 57.00
N ARG A 522 -15.94 4.79 55.84
CA ARG A 522 -14.96 5.72 55.23
C ARG A 522 -14.57 5.32 53.81
N SER A 523 -14.58 6.32 52.94
CA SER A 523 -14.23 6.31 51.51
C SER A 523 -12.86 5.70 51.21
N GLY A 524 -12.85 4.67 50.36
CA GLY A 524 -11.65 4.12 49.71
C GLY A 524 -11.97 3.80 48.26
N LYS A 525 -11.24 4.42 47.32
CA LYS A 525 -11.34 4.24 45.87
C LYS A 525 -11.20 2.75 45.49
N PRO A 526 -12.04 2.18 44.60
CA PRO A 526 -11.73 0.89 44.00
C PRO A 526 -10.79 1.11 42.80
N ASN A 527 -9.52 0.71 42.95
CA ASN A 527 -8.67 0.39 41.80
C ASN A 527 -9.19 -0.92 41.19
N SER A 528 -10.06 -0.82 40.18
CA SER A 528 -10.50 -1.98 39.38
C SER A 528 -9.67 -2.07 38.10
N LEU A 529 -8.79 -3.08 38.07
CA LEU A 529 -8.15 -3.62 36.86
C LEU A 529 -9.21 -3.91 35.79
N GLY A 530 -9.10 -3.25 34.63
CA GLY A 530 -9.87 -3.55 33.43
C GLY A 530 -9.22 -4.67 32.59
N PRO A 531 -9.94 -5.23 31.60
CA PRO A 531 -9.45 -6.33 30.78
C PRO A 531 -8.25 -5.88 29.92
N LEU A 532 -7.30 -6.79 29.73
CA LEU A 532 -6.08 -6.61 28.93
C LEU A 532 -6.42 -5.94 27.57
N GLU A 533 -5.87 -4.75 27.33
CA GLU A 533 -6.21 -3.88 26.20
C GLU A 533 -5.85 -4.53 24.86
N THR A 534 -6.84 -4.71 23.98
CA THR A 534 -6.65 -5.04 22.56
C THR A 534 -5.84 -3.93 21.89
N SER A 535 -4.87 -4.30 21.04
CA SER A 535 -4.06 -3.30 20.34
C SER A 535 -4.90 -2.41 19.42
N HIS A 536 -4.55 -1.12 19.33
CA HIS A 536 -5.30 -0.13 18.55
C HIS A 536 -5.42 -0.51 17.07
N GLY A 537 -4.36 -1.03 16.46
CA GLY A 537 -4.39 -1.53 15.08
C GLY A 537 -5.45 -2.64 14.87
N MET A 538 -5.58 -3.57 15.82
CA MET A 538 -6.58 -4.64 15.77
C MET A 538 -8.01 -4.10 15.89
N GLU A 539 -8.26 -3.08 16.73
CA GLU A 539 -9.58 -2.45 16.83
C GLU A 539 -9.97 -1.72 15.52
N ILE A 540 -9.02 -1.02 14.89
CA ILE A 540 -9.25 -0.34 13.60
C ILE A 540 -9.53 -1.36 12.50
N ALA A 541 -8.78 -2.47 12.47
CA ALA A 541 -9.01 -3.57 11.53
C ALA A 541 -10.38 -4.23 11.72
N GLN A 542 -10.79 -4.47 12.96
CA GLN A 542 -12.12 -5.01 13.28
C GLN A 542 -13.22 -4.06 12.79
N LEU A 543 -13.10 -2.76 13.08
CA LEU A 543 -14.06 -1.74 12.63
C LEU A 543 -14.16 -1.72 11.11
N LEU A 544 -13.04 -1.63 10.39
CA LEU A 544 -13.03 -1.52 8.93
C LEU A 544 -13.58 -2.79 8.26
N LEU A 545 -13.13 -3.99 8.66
CA LEU A 545 -13.60 -5.24 8.08
C LEU A 545 -15.08 -5.52 8.39
N SER A 546 -15.55 -5.16 9.58
CA SER A 546 -16.96 -5.30 9.97
C SER A 546 -17.89 -4.47 9.10
N LEU A 547 -17.45 -3.27 8.71
CA LEU A 547 -18.22 -2.35 7.87
C LEU A 547 -18.19 -2.74 6.38
N LEU A 548 -17.09 -3.33 5.90
CA LEU A 548 -16.92 -3.69 4.49
C LEU A 548 -17.45 -5.09 4.11
N HIS A 549 -17.54 -6.02 5.06
CA HIS A 549 -18.01 -7.38 4.79
C HIS A 549 -19.45 -7.43 4.27
N SER A 550 -19.69 -8.30 3.29
CA SER A 550 -20.99 -8.51 2.64
C SER A 550 -21.98 -9.32 3.50
N TRP A 551 -22.36 -8.77 4.65
CA TRP A 551 -23.29 -9.40 5.58
C TRP A 551 -24.63 -9.76 4.93
N GLY A 552 -25.16 -10.94 5.28
CA GLY A 552 -26.45 -11.45 4.79
C GLY A 552 -26.38 -12.20 3.47
N LEU A 553 -25.23 -12.21 2.79
CA LEU A 553 -25.02 -12.92 1.52
C LEU A 553 -24.77 -14.41 1.73
N ASP A 554 -23.98 -14.77 2.74
CA ASP A 554 -23.65 -16.15 3.12
C ASP A 554 -23.78 -16.32 4.65
N ASN A 555 -24.87 -16.96 5.08
CA ASN A 555 -25.16 -17.09 6.51
C ASN A 555 -24.14 -17.97 7.27
N ASP A 556 -23.55 -18.96 6.60
CA ASP A 556 -22.56 -19.85 7.22
C ASP A 556 -21.24 -19.11 7.44
N LEU A 557 -20.81 -18.34 6.42
CA LEU A 557 -19.63 -17.49 6.55
C LEU A 557 -19.86 -16.36 7.55
N ASP A 558 -21.03 -15.74 7.57
CA ASP A 558 -21.39 -14.73 8.59
C ASP A 558 -21.24 -15.29 10.01
N ARG A 559 -21.65 -16.55 10.23
CA ARG A 559 -21.48 -17.23 11.52
C ARG A 559 -20.01 -17.46 11.85
N VAL A 560 -19.18 -17.83 10.87
CA VAL A 560 -17.72 -17.96 11.05
C VAL A 560 -17.09 -16.61 11.39
N CYS A 561 -17.46 -15.55 10.67
CA CYS A 561 -17.01 -14.18 10.90
C CYS A 561 -17.32 -13.71 12.32
N GLN A 562 -18.52 -13.97 12.83
CA GLN A 562 -18.89 -13.61 14.21
C GLN A 562 -18.21 -14.47 15.27
N VAL A 563 -18.29 -15.81 15.13
CA VAL A 563 -17.94 -16.72 16.23
C VAL A 563 -16.44 -16.99 16.30
N LYS A 564 -15.76 -17.07 15.15
CA LYS A 564 -14.33 -17.42 15.06
C LYS A 564 -13.44 -16.21 14.83
N LEU A 565 -13.83 -15.30 13.94
CA LEU A 565 -13.03 -14.10 13.62
C LEU A 565 -13.33 -12.93 14.56
N GLY A 566 -14.54 -12.85 15.12
CA GLY A 566 -14.98 -11.77 16.00
C GLY A 566 -15.42 -10.50 15.28
N LEU A 567 -15.78 -10.58 14.00
CA LEU A 567 -16.37 -9.45 13.27
C LEU A 567 -17.77 -9.11 13.77
N LEU A 568 -18.13 -7.84 13.70
CA LEU A 568 -19.38 -7.30 14.23
C LEU A 568 -20.31 -6.87 13.08
N ARG A 569 -21.62 -7.03 13.26
CA ARG A 569 -22.61 -6.65 12.23
C ARG A 569 -22.91 -5.16 12.27
N PRO A 570 -23.02 -4.47 11.13
CA PRO A 570 -23.49 -3.09 11.12
C PRO A 570 -24.95 -2.98 11.57
N MET A 571 -25.25 -1.94 12.34
CA MET A 571 -26.60 -1.59 12.82
C MET A 571 -27.33 -0.67 11.85
N VAL A 572 -26.57 0.12 11.08
CA VAL A 572 -27.09 1.17 10.19
C VAL A 572 -26.35 1.13 8.86
N PRO A 573 -27.00 1.49 7.75
CA PRO A 573 -26.28 1.70 6.49
C PRO A 573 -25.27 2.86 6.65
N ILE A 574 -24.16 2.80 5.92
CA ILE A 574 -23.06 3.78 5.98
C ILE A 574 -22.76 4.41 4.63
N SER A 575 -22.30 5.67 4.61
CA SER A 575 -21.94 6.36 3.36
C SER A 575 -20.45 6.26 3.10
N TYR A 576 -20.09 5.73 1.94
CA TYR A 576 -18.70 5.66 1.46
C TYR A 576 -18.40 6.84 0.53
N GLY A 577 -17.26 7.49 0.73
CA GLY A 577 -16.77 8.52 -0.18
C GLY A 577 -15.91 7.94 -1.31
N VAL A 578 -16.04 8.51 -2.51
CA VAL A 578 -15.53 7.91 -3.75
C VAL A 578 -14.00 7.83 -3.82
N LEU A 579 -13.26 8.81 -3.30
CA LEU A 579 -11.79 8.78 -3.08
C LEU A 579 -11.30 10.10 -2.45
N SER A 580 -10.44 10.04 -1.44
CA SER A 580 -9.67 11.22 -1.01
C SER A 580 -8.48 11.46 -1.94
N LYS A 581 -7.96 12.70 -2.01
CA LYS A 581 -6.73 13.06 -2.76
C LYS A 581 -5.51 12.19 -2.35
N ALA A 582 -5.54 11.61 -1.15
CA ALA A 582 -4.52 10.73 -0.60
C ALA A 582 -4.84 9.22 -0.72
N ASN A 583 -5.86 8.82 -1.50
CA ASN A 583 -6.37 7.44 -1.60
C ASN A 583 -6.93 6.83 -0.30
N HIS A 584 -7.25 7.64 0.71
CA HIS A 584 -7.91 7.12 1.91
C HIS A 584 -9.36 6.74 1.60
N MET A 585 -9.82 5.65 2.23
CA MET A 585 -11.23 5.29 2.24
C MET A 585 -11.95 6.20 3.22
N SER A 586 -12.93 6.97 2.75
CA SER A 586 -13.70 7.86 3.61
C SER A 586 -15.07 7.29 3.93
N LEU A 587 -15.46 7.44 5.18
CA LEU A 587 -16.76 7.05 5.70
C LEU A 587 -17.40 8.25 6.39
N PHE A 588 -18.66 8.49 6.06
CA PHE A 588 -19.48 9.53 6.68
C PHE A 588 -20.74 8.93 7.28
N LEU A 589 -21.15 9.50 8.41
CA LEU A 589 -22.35 9.09 9.13
C LEU A 589 -23.37 10.22 9.12
N PRO A 590 -24.65 9.96 8.79
CA PRO A 590 -25.31 8.71 8.36
C PRO A 590 -25.52 8.67 6.83
N THR A 591 -26.25 7.66 6.35
CA THR A 591 -26.60 7.52 4.92
C THR A 591 -27.76 8.36 4.43
N TRP A 592 -27.65 8.78 3.17
CA TRP A 592 -28.75 9.35 2.38
C TRP A 592 -29.72 8.29 1.82
N HIS A 593 -29.36 7.00 1.86
CA HIS A 593 -30.11 5.89 1.24
C HIS A 593 -31.30 5.35 2.04
N ASN A 594 -32.06 6.20 2.73
CA ASN A 594 -33.23 5.74 3.52
C ASN A 594 -34.46 5.39 2.66
N THR A 595 -34.32 5.41 1.33
CA THR A 595 -35.38 5.18 0.34
C THR A 595 -35.27 3.82 -0.35
N ILE A 596 -34.45 2.89 0.15
CA ILE A 596 -34.37 1.52 -0.40
C ILE A 596 -35.77 0.88 -0.25
N PRO A 597 -36.46 0.52 -1.35
CA PRO A 597 -37.76 -0.13 -1.29
C PRO A 597 -37.59 -1.50 -0.62
N VAL A 598 -38.24 -1.68 0.52
CA VAL A 598 -38.32 -2.96 1.23
C VAL A 598 -39.56 -3.69 0.68
N ASP A 599 -39.53 -4.08 -0.59
CA ASP A 599 -40.64 -4.83 -1.19
C ASP A 599 -40.56 -6.30 -0.74
N ASP A 600 -41.61 -6.77 -0.04
CA ASP A 600 -42.08 -8.15 0.23
C ASP A 600 -41.07 -9.33 0.24
N GLU A 601 -39.81 -9.15 0.66
CA GLU A 601 -38.93 -10.27 1.00
C GLU A 601 -39.39 -10.94 2.32
N PRO A 602 -39.57 -12.28 2.35
CA PRO A 602 -40.01 -12.97 3.54
C PRO A 602 -39.02 -12.79 4.69
N LEU A 603 -39.54 -12.48 5.88
CA LEU A 603 -38.78 -12.36 7.13
C LEU A 603 -37.85 -13.58 7.31
N PRO A 604 -36.53 -13.38 7.48
CA PRO A 604 -35.60 -14.46 7.73
C PRO A 604 -35.94 -15.25 9.01
N THR A 605 -35.75 -16.56 8.96
CA THR A 605 -36.03 -17.54 10.04
C THR A 605 -35.22 -17.35 11.33
N ASP A 606 -34.19 -16.50 11.35
CA ASP A 606 -33.39 -16.17 12.53
C ASP A 606 -34.12 -15.15 13.45
N LEU A 607 -35.20 -15.62 14.06
CA LEU A 607 -36.06 -14.91 15.03
C LEU A 607 -35.41 -14.61 16.39
N SER A 608 -34.09 -14.73 16.54
CA SER A 608 -33.41 -14.55 17.84
C SER A 608 -33.07 -13.09 18.16
N LEU A 609 -32.76 -12.28 17.14
CA LEU A 609 -32.37 -10.86 17.30
C LEU A 609 -33.55 -9.89 17.25
N THR A 610 -34.68 -10.26 16.65
CA THR A 610 -35.83 -9.37 16.40
C THR A 610 -36.99 -9.56 17.37
N LYS A 611 -36.92 -10.56 18.27
CA LYS A 611 -37.96 -10.81 19.28
C LYS A 611 -37.95 -9.71 20.34
N GLY A 612 -38.95 -8.83 20.29
CA GLY A 612 -39.21 -7.80 21.31
C GLY A 612 -38.64 -6.41 21.02
N LEU A 613 -38.06 -6.18 19.83
CA LEU A 613 -37.58 -4.86 19.42
C LEU A 613 -38.73 -4.01 18.80
N PRO A 614 -38.72 -2.68 18.99
CA PRO A 614 -39.59 -1.75 18.28
C PRO A 614 -39.58 -1.94 16.76
N ILE A 615 -40.73 -1.73 16.11
CA ILE A 615 -40.93 -1.89 14.66
C ILE A 615 -39.90 -1.08 13.84
N GLU A 616 -39.52 0.11 14.33
CA GLU A 616 -38.54 0.97 13.68
C GLU A 616 -37.14 0.33 13.61
N LEU A 617 -36.69 -0.33 14.68
CA LEU A 617 -35.39 -1.01 14.71
C LEU A 617 -35.39 -2.26 13.82
N ILE A 618 -36.54 -2.93 13.69
CA ILE A 618 -36.70 -4.07 12.78
C ILE A 618 -36.56 -3.60 11.32
N ARG A 619 -37.21 -2.48 10.96
CA ARG A 619 -37.09 -1.88 9.63
C ARG A 619 -35.65 -1.44 9.34
N GLN A 620 -34.97 -0.85 10.32
CA GLN A 620 -33.59 -0.39 10.19
C GLN A 620 -32.60 -1.56 9.98
N GLU A 621 -32.78 -2.68 10.69
CA GLU A 621 -32.01 -3.90 10.47
C GLU A 621 -32.24 -4.48 9.06
N GLN A 622 -33.49 -4.48 8.58
CA GLN A 622 -33.81 -4.93 7.22
C GLN A 622 -33.12 -4.08 6.14
N ILE A 623 -33.20 -2.75 6.24
CA ILE A 623 -32.54 -1.84 5.31
C ILE A 623 -31.02 -2.05 5.34
N THR A 624 -30.44 -2.19 6.53
CA THR A 624 -29.00 -2.42 6.70
C THR A 624 -28.56 -3.72 6.05
N ARG A 625 -29.33 -4.80 6.21
CA ARG A 625 -29.03 -6.09 5.59
C ARG A 625 -29.11 -6.03 4.07
N ILE A 626 -30.14 -5.41 3.51
CA ILE A 626 -30.27 -5.20 2.05
C ILE A 626 -29.08 -4.37 1.55
N PHE A 627 -28.66 -3.36 2.32
CA PHE A 627 -27.52 -2.53 1.97
C PHE A 627 -26.22 -3.33 1.89
N THR A 628 -25.87 -4.08 2.94
CA THR A 628 -24.61 -4.84 2.99
C THR A 628 -24.56 -5.98 1.99
N SER A 629 -25.69 -6.65 1.73
CA SER A 629 -25.72 -7.78 0.80
C SER A 629 -25.79 -7.36 -0.67
N ARG A 630 -26.32 -6.17 -0.96
CA ARG A 630 -26.67 -5.76 -2.33
C ARG A 630 -26.29 -4.33 -2.66
N THR A 631 -26.99 -3.32 -2.13
CA THR A 631 -26.93 -1.96 -2.69
C THR A 631 -25.56 -1.30 -2.54
N HIS A 632 -24.77 -1.70 -1.53
CA HIS A 632 -23.36 -1.31 -1.35
C HIS A 632 -22.52 -1.54 -2.62
N TRP A 633 -22.75 -2.66 -3.31
CA TRP A 633 -21.99 -3.07 -4.50
C TRP A 633 -22.54 -2.52 -5.81
N GLU A 634 -23.67 -1.81 -5.78
CA GLU A 634 -24.29 -1.14 -6.93
C GLU A 634 -23.85 0.34 -7.05
N LEU A 635 -23.18 0.90 -6.02
CA LEU A 635 -22.88 2.34 -5.92
C LEU A 635 -21.87 2.86 -6.95
N SER A 636 -20.68 2.26 -7.03
CA SER A 636 -19.59 2.72 -7.90
C SER A 636 -18.54 1.65 -8.10
N THR A 637 -18.05 1.51 -9.34
CA THR A 637 -16.97 0.57 -9.68
C THR A 637 -15.68 0.90 -8.92
N THR A 638 -15.40 2.18 -8.68
CA THR A 638 -14.22 2.63 -7.92
C THR A 638 -14.32 2.27 -6.43
N LEU A 639 -15.50 2.44 -5.82
CA LEU A 639 -15.75 2.06 -4.43
C LEU A 639 -15.62 0.56 -4.25
N SER A 640 -16.32 -0.24 -5.07
CA SER A 640 -16.24 -1.70 -5.05
C SER A 640 -14.79 -2.16 -5.15
N THR A 641 -14.00 -1.58 -6.06
CA THR A 641 -12.58 -1.95 -6.22
C THR A 641 -11.76 -1.67 -4.96
N ASN A 642 -11.88 -0.49 -4.35
CA ASN A 642 -11.16 -0.15 -3.11
C ASN A 642 -11.55 -1.06 -1.95
N HIS A 643 -12.85 -1.33 -1.79
CA HIS A 643 -13.36 -2.16 -0.71
C HIS A 643 -12.86 -3.61 -0.82
N LEU A 644 -12.89 -4.20 -2.03
CA LEU A 644 -12.38 -5.54 -2.25
C LEU A 644 -10.88 -5.64 -2.01
N LEU A 645 -10.10 -4.66 -2.49
CA LEU A 645 -8.67 -4.61 -2.22
C LEU A 645 -8.38 -4.54 -0.71
N ALA A 646 -9.13 -3.72 0.03
CA ALA A 646 -8.96 -3.58 1.47
C ALA A 646 -9.30 -4.87 2.23
N ILE A 647 -10.46 -5.49 1.94
CA ILE A 647 -10.88 -6.74 2.59
C ILE A 647 -9.89 -7.87 2.30
N ILE A 648 -9.48 -8.05 1.04
CA ILE A 648 -8.59 -9.14 0.64
C ILE A 648 -7.20 -8.92 1.25
N ALA A 649 -6.65 -7.71 1.16
CA ALA A 649 -5.33 -7.41 1.71
C ALA A 649 -5.29 -7.63 3.23
N LEU A 650 -6.23 -7.06 3.99
CA LEU A 650 -6.30 -7.22 5.44
C LEU A 650 -6.58 -8.67 5.85
N SER A 651 -7.41 -9.41 5.11
CA SER A 651 -7.65 -10.82 5.38
C SER A 651 -6.39 -11.67 5.19
N HIS A 652 -5.59 -11.40 4.16
CA HIS A 652 -4.31 -12.06 3.95
C HIS A 652 -3.30 -11.71 5.05
N THR A 653 -3.23 -10.44 5.46
CA THR A 653 -2.40 -10.00 6.59
C THR A 653 -2.77 -10.72 7.88
N LEU A 654 -4.05 -10.70 8.26
CA LEU A 654 -4.50 -11.37 9.50
C LEU A 654 -4.33 -12.90 9.40
N MET A 655 -4.45 -13.50 8.22
CA MET A 655 -4.19 -14.93 8.01
C MET A 655 -2.71 -15.30 8.17
N SER A 656 -1.78 -14.42 7.78
CA SER A 656 -0.35 -14.68 7.89
C SER A 656 0.11 -14.59 9.35
N MET A 657 -0.52 -13.73 10.15
CA MET A 657 -0.24 -13.58 11.57
C MET A 657 -0.50 -14.88 12.36
N SER A 658 0.23 -15.02 13.45
CA SER A 658 0.21 -16.19 14.33
C SER A 658 -1.14 -16.34 15.06
N ASN A 659 -1.82 -15.26 15.46
CA ASN A 659 -3.01 -15.38 16.30
C ASN A 659 -4.06 -14.28 16.11
N ALA A 660 -4.30 -13.87 14.85
CA ALA A 660 -5.23 -12.78 14.56
C ALA A 660 -6.70 -13.22 14.64
N THR A 661 -7.32 -12.96 15.79
CA THR A 661 -8.78 -13.01 15.98
C THR A 661 -9.20 -11.84 16.87
N PHE A 662 -10.39 -11.29 16.62
CA PHE A 662 -10.98 -10.24 17.45
C PHE A 662 -11.76 -10.80 18.65
N VAL A 663 -11.80 -12.13 18.81
CA VAL A 663 -12.45 -12.78 19.97
C VAL A 663 -11.52 -12.67 21.19
N PRO A 664 -12.00 -12.13 22.33
CA PRO A 664 -11.20 -12.00 23.54
C PRO A 664 -10.62 -13.34 24.00
N GLU A 665 -9.37 -13.33 24.44
CA GLU A 665 -8.64 -14.53 24.86
C GLU A 665 -9.34 -15.28 26.01
N GLN A 666 -9.97 -14.56 26.94
CA GLN A 666 -10.75 -15.17 28.03
C GLN A 666 -11.93 -15.99 27.51
N GLU A 667 -12.63 -15.50 26.48
CA GLU A 667 -13.75 -16.22 25.87
C GLU A 667 -13.25 -17.45 25.08
N ARG A 668 -12.11 -17.31 24.41
CA ARG A 668 -11.41 -18.39 23.72
C ARG A 668 -11.03 -19.51 24.68
N ASN A 669 -10.40 -19.16 25.80
CA ASN A 669 -9.99 -20.10 26.83
C ASN A 669 -11.20 -20.75 27.49
N ARG A 670 -12.30 -20.01 27.74
CA ARG A 670 -13.54 -20.59 28.26
C ARG A 670 -14.17 -21.60 27.31
N LYS A 671 -14.13 -21.35 26.00
CA LYS A 671 -14.60 -22.31 24.96
C LYS A 671 -13.71 -23.56 24.91
N LEU A 672 -12.40 -23.42 25.13
CA LEU A 672 -11.45 -24.54 25.23
C LEU A 672 -11.75 -25.42 26.46
N HIS A 673 -11.93 -24.81 27.63
CA HIS A 673 -12.15 -25.52 28.90
C HIS A 673 -13.50 -26.25 28.95
N ARG A 674 -14.57 -25.67 28.38
CA ARG A 674 -15.89 -26.36 28.27
C ARG A 674 -15.85 -27.63 27.42
N ARG A 675 -14.85 -27.78 26.55
CA ARG A 675 -14.68 -28.95 25.68
C ARG A 675 -13.77 -30.01 26.31
N SER A 676 -12.98 -29.64 27.32
CA SER A 676 -12.06 -30.48 28.07
C SER A 676 -12.70 -31.23 29.25
N THR A 677 -13.88 -30.80 29.74
CA THR A 677 -14.59 -31.39 30.89
C THR A 677 -15.09 -32.84 30.73
N THR A 678 -14.64 -33.57 29.71
CA THR A 678 -15.00 -34.99 29.46
C THR A 678 -13.83 -35.97 29.48
N VAL A 679 -12.59 -35.57 29.83
CA VAL A 679 -11.42 -36.47 29.73
C VAL A 679 -10.48 -36.41 30.96
N ASN A 680 -9.94 -37.58 31.34
CA ASN A 680 -9.09 -37.85 32.50
C ASN A 680 -7.76 -37.05 32.53
N TRP A 681 -7.38 -36.65 33.74
CA TRP A 681 -6.32 -35.69 34.11
C TRP A 681 -4.84 -36.11 33.92
N THR A 682 -4.49 -37.01 32.98
CA THR A 682 -3.12 -37.57 32.95
C THR A 682 -2.35 -37.44 31.62
N LYS A 683 -2.82 -36.63 30.66
CA LYS A 683 -2.12 -36.33 29.37
C LYS A 683 -2.32 -34.88 28.87
N THR A 684 -2.24 -33.90 29.75
CA THR A 684 -2.77 -32.55 29.43
C THR A 684 -1.91 -31.72 28.47
N ASP A 685 -0.58 -31.76 28.53
CA ASP A 685 0.21 -30.71 27.86
C ASP A 685 0.28 -30.88 26.33
N GLU A 686 0.48 -32.12 25.83
CA GLU A 686 0.46 -32.41 24.38
C GLU A 686 -0.93 -32.24 23.76
N GLU A 687 -2.00 -32.65 24.46
CA GLU A 687 -3.38 -32.53 23.98
C GLU A 687 -3.82 -31.05 23.92
N HIS A 688 -3.36 -30.22 24.85
CA HIS A 688 -3.61 -28.78 24.84
C HIS A 688 -2.89 -28.06 23.69
N GLU A 689 -1.65 -28.44 23.36
CA GLU A 689 -0.92 -27.91 22.19
C GLU A 689 -1.58 -28.31 20.86
N GLU A 690 -2.06 -29.55 20.73
CA GLU A 690 -2.81 -29.99 19.55
C GLU A 690 -4.14 -29.23 19.39
N MET A 691 -4.90 -29.02 20.47
CA MET A 691 -6.15 -28.26 20.44
C MET A 691 -5.91 -26.80 20.04
N TYR A 692 -4.82 -26.18 20.51
CA TYR A 692 -4.45 -24.81 20.16
C TYR A 692 -4.09 -24.70 18.67
N THR A 693 -3.30 -25.65 18.16
CA THR A 693 -2.92 -25.71 16.75
C THR A 693 -4.13 -25.89 15.84
N GLN A 694 -5.09 -26.75 16.23
CA GLN A 694 -6.35 -26.93 15.50
C GLN A 694 -7.21 -25.67 15.50
N GLN A 695 -7.27 -24.95 16.62
CA GLN A 695 -8.00 -23.68 16.71
C GLN A 695 -7.38 -22.61 15.80
N GLN A 696 -6.06 -22.49 15.79
CA GLN A 696 -5.33 -21.58 14.92
C GLN A 696 -5.57 -21.88 13.44
N ALA A 697 -5.55 -23.16 13.05
CA ALA A 697 -5.86 -23.59 11.68
C ALA A 697 -7.29 -23.18 11.26
N GLN A 698 -8.27 -23.29 12.16
CA GLN A 698 -9.65 -22.88 11.89
C GLN A 698 -9.82 -21.36 11.74
N ILE A 699 -9.05 -20.56 12.48
CA ILE A 699 -9.05 -19.10 12.34
C ILE A 699 -8.47 -18.71 10.98
N LYS A 700 -7.33 -19.29 10.60
CA LYS A 700 -6.72 -19.07 9.28
C LYS A 700 -7.65 -19.50 8.14
N GLN A 701 -8.37 -20.61 8.31
CA GLN A 701 -9.41 -21.03 7.38
C GLN A 701 -10.54 -19.99 7.28
N GLY A 702 -10.97 -19.38 8.39
CA GLY A 702 -11.97 -18.33 8.39
C GLY A 702 -11.55 -17.10 7.58
N TRP A 703 -10.31 -16.61 7.75
CA TRP A 703 -9.76 -15.51 6.95
C TRP A 703 -9.67 -15.86 5.46
N SER A 704 -9.25 -17.08 5.15
CA SER A 704 -9.20 -17.59 3.76
C SER A 704 -10.60 -17.61 3.12
N LEU A 705 -11.63 -18.07 3.85
CA LEU A 705 -13.01 -18.06 3.35
C LEU A 705 -13.52 -16.63 3.11
N LEU A 706 -13.21 -15.69 4.02
CA LEU A 706 -13.56 -14.27 3.87
C LEU A 706 -12.94 -13.66 2.60
N ALA A 707 -11.65 -13.88 2.39
CA ALA A 707 -10.94 -13.42 1.19
C ALA A 707 -11.51 -14.07 -0.08
N THR A 708 -11.80 -15.37 -0.05
CA THR A 708 -12.34 -16.11 -1.20
C THR A 708 -13.73 -15.64 -1.61
N LEU A 709 -14.61 -15.35 -0.64
CA LEU A 709 -15.93 -14.79 -0.92
C LEU A 709 -15.79 -13.50 -1.73
N HIS A 710 -15.01 -12.54 -1.25
CA HIS A 710 -14.89 -11.22 -1.87
C HIS A 710 -14.07 -11.24 -3.17
N CYS A 711 -13.10 -12.14 -3.31
CA CYS A 711 -12.27 -12.24 -4.50
C CYS A 711 -12.98 -12.95 -5.66
N VAL A 712 -13.75 -14.01 -5.40
CA VAL A 712 -14.27 -14.91 -6.44
C VAL A 712 -15.79 -15.08 -6.41
N LEU A 713 -16.40 -15.28 -5.24
CA LEU A 713 -17.80 -15.71 -5.18
C LEU A 713 -18.80 -14.54 -5.12
N LEU A 714 -18.34 -13.35 -4.77
CA LEU A 714 -19.19 -12.18 -4.51
C LEU A 714 -20.05 -11.78 -5.72
N PRO A 715 -19.51 -11.61 -6.95
CA PRO A 715 -20.34 -11.16 -8.07
C PRO A 715 -21.52 -12.11 -8.35
N ASP A 716 -21.27 -13.43 -8.29
CA ASP A 716 -22.29 -14.43 -8.59
C ASP A 716 -23.38 -14.45 -7.51
N LYS A 717 -22.99 -14.41 -6.23
CA LYS A 717 -23.95 -14.38 -5.12
C LYS A 717 -24.77 -13.09 -5.05
N VAL A 718 -24.21 -11.95 -5.42
CA VAL A 718 -24.93 -10.67 -5.45
C VAL A 718 -25.99 -10.67 -6.57
N VAL A 719 -25.67 -11.27 -7.73
CA VAL A 719 -26.62 -11.46 -8.83
C VAL A 719 -27.73 -12.45 -8.45
N GLU A 720 -27.41 -13.56 -7.77
CA GLU A 720 -28.41 -14.50 -7.23
C GLU A 720 -29.41 -13.83 -6.27
N ARG A 721 -28.99 -12.80 -5.54
CA ARG A 721 -29.83 -11.96 -4.66
C ARG A 721 -30.61 -10.86 -5.39
N GLY A 722 -30.68 -10.91 -6.72
CA GLY A 722 -31.52 -10.03 -7.54
C GLY A 722 -30.91 -8.67 -7.90
N SER A 723 -29.60 -8.48 -7.69
CA SER A 723 -28.89 -7.29 -8.18
C SER A 723 -28.74 -7.34 -9.70
N LYS A 724 -29.38 -6.40 -10.41
CA LYS A 724 -29.21 -6.24 -11.87
C LYS A 724 -27.96 -5.41 -12.23
N ASN A 725 -27.46 -4.58 -11.31
CA ASN A 725 -26.46 -3.53 -11.59
C ASN A 725 -25.19 -3.65 -10.73
N PHE A 726 -24.64 -4.86 -10.54
CA PHE A 726 -23.38 -5.02 -9.79
C PHE A 726 -22.23 -4.26 -10.46
N LYS A 727 -21.62 -3.31 -9.74
CA LYS A 727 -20.52 -2.49 -10.26
C LYS A 727 -19.20 -3.26 -10.12
N ARG A 728 -18.77 -3.84 -11.23
CA ARG A 728 -17.56 -4.68 -11.31
C ARG A 728 -16.28 -3.92 -10.95
N PRO A 729 -15.24 -4.61 -10.45
CA PRO A 729 -13.95 -4.00 -10.15
C PRO A 729 -13.27 -3.43 -11.39
N GLN A 730 -12.67 -2.24 -11.27
CA GLN A 730 -11.97 -1.57 -12.36
C GLN A 730 -10.63 -2.23 -12.65
N VAL A 731 -10.51 -2.85 -13.82
CA VAL A 731 -9.30 -3.53 -14.29
C VAL A 731 -8.08 -2.59 -14.30
N GLU A 732 -8.26 -1.33 -14.73
CA GLU A 732 -7.18 -0.34 -14.70
C GLU A 732 -6.61 -0.10 -13.30
N MET A 733 -7.49 -0.02 -12.31
CA MET A 733 -7.12 0.32 -10.95
C MET A 733 -6.34 -0.85 -10.33
N MET A 734 -6.76 -2.09 -10.59
CA MET A 734 -6.03 -3.28 -10.17
C MET A 734 -4.67 -3.38 -10.87
N ALA A 735 -4.59 -3.06 -12.17
CA ALA A 735 -3.31 -3.02 -12.90
C ALA A 735 -2.35 -1.95 -12.33
N LYS A 736 -2.87 -0.80 -11.87
CA LYS A 736 -2.07 0.21 -11.14
C LYS A 736 -1.62 -0.32 -9.77
N ARG A 737 -2.50 -1.01 -9.04
CA ARG A 737 -2.19 -1.61 -7.72
C ARG A 737 -1.30 -2.86 -7.82
N TRP A 738 -1.14 -3.46 -9.00
CA TRP A 738 -0.09 -4.45 -9.26
C TRP A 738 1.33 -3.88 -9.02
N GLN A 739 1.48 -2.55 -9.13
CA GLN A 739 2.71 -1.81 -8.84
C GLN A 739 2.78 -1.29 -7.41
N HIS A 740 1.87 -1.67 -6.50
CA HIS A 740 1.88 -1.13 -5.15
C HIS A 740 3.15 -1.55 -4.39
N HIS A 741 3.68 -0.68 -3.52
CA HIS A 741 4.86 -0.98 -2.71
C HIS A 741 4.55 -1.94 -1.56
N CYS A 742 3.43 -1.75 -0.84
CA CYS A 742 2.92 -2.76 0.10
C CYS A 742 2.57 -4.07 -0.63
N VAL A 743 3.10 -5.19 -0.12
CA VAL A 743 3.04 -6.52 -0.75
C VAL A 743 1.63 -7.10 -0.66
N GLU A 744 0.94 -6.88 0.44
CA GLU A 744 -0.39 -7.40 0.76
C GLU A 744 -1.44 -6.77 -0.17
N VAL A 745 -1.40 -5.44 -0.34
CA VAL A 745 -2.26 -4.71 -1.29
C VAL A 745 -1.98 -5.14 -2.73
N ARG A 746 -0.71 -5.37 -3.05
CA ARG A 746 -0.28 -5.84 -4.36
C ARG A 746 -0.80 -7.25 -4.64
N GLU A 747 -0.59 -8.20 -3.75
CA GLU A 747 -1.08 -9.58 -3.88
C GLU A 747 -2.60 -9.63 -4.00
N ALA A 748 -3.33 -8.82 -3.21
CA ALA A 748 -4.78 -8.67 -3.34
C ALA A 748 -5.20 -8.16 -4.74
N ALA A 749 -4.48 -7.17 -5.27
CA ALA A 749 -4.73 -6.66 -6.62
C ALA A 749 -4.39 -7.70 -7.70
N GLN A 750 -3.36 -8.52 -7.50
CA GLN A 750 -3.00 -9.60 -8.40
C GLN A 750 -4.10 -10.65 -8.47
N THR A 751 -4.54 -11.16 -7.32
CA THR A 751 -5.58 -12.20 -7.25
C THR A 751 -6.90 -11.71 -7.82
N LEU A 752 -7.32 -10.48 -7.47
CA LEU A 752 -8.58 -9.91 -7.92
C LEU A 752 -8.57 -9.63 -9.43
N LEU A 753 -7.45 -9.12 -9.98
CA LEU A 753 -7.31 -8.90 -11.42
C LEU A 753 -7.40 -10.21 -12.21
N LEU A 754 -6.74 -11.27 -11.74
CA LEU A 754 -6.77 -12.58 -12.40
C LEU A 754 -8.17 -13.20 -12.35
N ALA A 755 -8.88 -13.05 -11.23
CA ALA A 755 -10.26 -13.51 -11.09
C ALA A 755 -11.20 -12.79 -12.07
N GLU A 756 -11.11 -11.46 -12.16
CA GLU A 756 -11.95 -10.67 -13.08
C GLU A 756 -11.60 -10.92 -14.56
N LEU A 757 -10.31 -11.00 -14.91
CA LEU A 757 -9.90 -11.35 -16.28
C LEU A 757 -10.37 -12.76 -16.68
N SER A 758 -10.38 -13.71 -15.74
CA SER A 758 -10.93 -15.05 -15.97
C SER A 758 -12.43 -14.97 -16.29
N ARG A 759 -13.18 -14.20 -15.51
CA ARG A 759 -14.65 -14.02 -15.64
C ARG A 759 -15.07 -13.31 -16.92
N MET A 760 -14.28 -12.35 -17.42
CA MET A 760 -14.58 -11.63 -18.67
C MET A 760 -14.64 -12.53 -19.92
N GLY A 761 -14.05 -13.73 -19.85
CA GLY A 761 -13.95 -14.64 -21.00
C GLY A 761 -13.05 -14.13 -22.14
N PRO A 762 -12.87 -14.92 -23.21
CA PRO A 762 -11.92 -14.61 -24.27
C PRO A 762 -12.31 -13.38 -25.11
N LYS A 763 -13.61 -13.14 -25.33
CA LYS A 763 -14.11 -11.98 -26.10
C LYS A 763 -13.84 -10.65 -25.38
N GLY A 764 -14.18 -10.56 -24.08
CA GLY A 764 -13.92 -9.37 -23.28
C GLY A 764 -12.43 -9.08 -23.13
N ARG A 765 -11.60 -10.13 -22.94
CA ARG A 765 -10.13 -9.97 -22.92
C ARG A 765 -9.60 -9.42 -24.25
N LYS A 766 -10.14 -9.85 -25.39
CA LYS A 766 -9.75 -9.35 -26.72
C LYS A 766 -10.07 -7.85 -26.88
N GLN A 767 -11.26 -7.41 -26.49
CA GLN A 767 -11.63 -5.98 -26.52
C GLN A 767 -10.71 -5.13 -25.64
N LEU A 768 -10.38 -5.63 -24.44
CA LEU A 768 -9.47 -4.95 -23.53
C LEU A 768 -8.06 -4.82 -24.14
N VAL A 769 -7.58 -5.87 -24.81
CA VAL A 769 -6.30 -5.87 -25.52
C VAL A 769 -6.29 -4.83 -26.65
N GLU A 770 -7.35 -4.78 -27.45
CA GLU A 770 -7.50 -3.79 -28.53
C GLU A 770 -7.49 -2.36 -27.97
N ALA A 771 -8.26 -2.09 -26.92
CA ALA A 771 -8.35 -0.77 -26.28
C ALA A 771 -7.03 -0.29 -25.66
N TRP A 772 -6.23 -1.20 -25.07
CA TRP A 772 -4.99 -0.85 -24.37
C TRP A 772 -3.72 -0.94 -25.24
N SER A 773 -3.76 -1.67 -26.35
CA SER A 773 -2.62 -1.82 -27.27
C SER A 773 -2.10 -0.49 -27.81
N GLN A 774 -2.98 0.49 -28.04
CA GLN A 774 -2.62 1.84 -28.52
C GLN A 774 -1.76 2.64 -27.52
N TYR A 775 -1.79 2.29 -26.24
CA TYR A 775 -1.01 2.95 -25.20
C TYR A 775 0.31 2.23 -24.90
N LEU A 776 0.64 1.14 -25.61
CA LEU A 776 1.89 0.44 -25.41
C LEU A 776 3.06 1.27 -25.98
N PRO A 777 4.11 1.56 -25.20
CA PRO A 777 5.26 2.31 -25.68
C PRO A 777 6.01 1.54 -26.79
N LEU A 778 6.33 2.25 -27.87
CA LEU A 778 7.15 1.74 -28.96
C LEU A 778 8.64 1.92 -28.62
N TYR A 779 9.28 0.88 -28.10
CA TYR A 779 10.73 0.86 -27.89
C TYR A 779 11.41 0.32 -29.16
N THR A 780 11.87 1.20 -30.04
CA THR A 780 12.73 0.84 -31.18
C THR A 780 14.18 0.65 -30.69
N GLN A 781 14.89 -0.33 -31.24
CA GLN A 781 16.21 -0.80 -30.76
C GLN A 781 17.40 0.19 -30.97
N THR A 782 17.16 1.50 -31.13
CA THR A 782 18.23 2.49 -31.33
C THR A 782 17.85 3.87 -30.76
N GLU A 783 18.11 4.08 -29.47
CA GLU A 783 18.20 5.35 -28.69
C GLU A 783 17.21 6.53 -28.98
N PRO A 784 17.39 7.69 -28.31
CA PRO A 784 16.68 8.12 -27.11
C PRO A 784 15.40 8.91 -27.44
N LEU A 785 14.53 9.07 -26.44
CA LEU A 785 13.30 9.87 -26.48
C LEU A 785 13.48 11.20 -27.25
N ASN A 786 13.07 11.22 -28.51
CA ASN A 786 12.74 12.44 -29.21
C ASN A 786 11.47 12.25 -30.06
N HIS A 787 10.63 13.25 -30.00
CA HIS A 787 9.24 13.26 -30.48
C HIS A 787 9.10 13.01 -31.99
N GLN A 788 8.09 12.24 -32.38
CA GLN A 788 7.33 12.50 -33.59
C GLN A 788 5.83 12.43 -33.28
N ALA A 789 5.22 13.61 -33.16
CA ALA A 789 3.80 13.78 -33.40
C ALA A 789 3.57 13.55 -34.90
N ASN A 790 2.99 12.41 -35.26
CA ASN A 790 2.50 12.20 -36.63
C ASN A 790 1.25 13.07 -36.84
N THR A 791 1.45 14.19 -37.52
CA THR A 791 0.41 14.94 -38.22
C THR A 791 -0.16 14.08 -39.34
N VAL A 792 -1.37 13.54 -39.14
CA VAL A 792 -2.17 13.01 -40.24
C VAL A 792 -3.06 14.14 -40.75
N SER A 793 -2.84 14.55 -41.98
CA SER A 793 -3.64 15.49 -42.75
C SER A 793 -5.05 14.95 -43.03
N PRO A 794 -6.09 15.81 -43.08
CA PRO A 794 -7.47 15.37 -43.33
C PRO A 794 -7.68 15.03 -44.82
N PRO A 795 -8.49 14.00 -45.16
CA PRO A 795 -8.84 13.72 -46.54
C PRO A 795 -9.90 14.70 -47.05
N GLU A 796 -9.75 15.04 -48.34
CA GLU A 796 -10.56 15.97 -49.10
C GLU A 796 -12.00 15.53 -49.28
N LYS A 797 -12.87 16.53 -49.40
CA LYS A 797 -14.30 16.43 -49.73
C LYS A 797 -14.47 15.99 -51.18
N THR A 798 -15.32 14.99 -51.42
CA THR A 798 -16.01 14.81 -52.70
C THR A 798 -17.51 14.68 -52.48
N ASN A 799 -18.25 15.55 -53.16
CA ASN A 799 -19.70 15.62 -53.22
C ASN A 799 -20.30 14.45 -54.02
N GLY A 800 -21.49 14.00 -53.63
CA GLY A 800 -22.33 13.12 -54.44
C GLY A 800 -23.70 12.90 -53.82
N ASN A 801 -24.67 13.72 -54.19
CA ASN A 801 -26.12 13.58 -53.91
C ASN A 801 -26.69 12.29 -54.50
N GLY A 802 -27.65 11.66 -53.79
CA GLY A 802 -28.47 10.58 -54.32
C GLY A 802 -29.60 10.17 -53.36
N THR A 803 -30.79 10.68 -53.64
CA THR A 803 -32.11 10.45 -53.01
C THR A 803 -32.60 8.99 -53.10
N HIS A 804 -33.19 8.44 -52.03
CA HIS A 804 -34.59 7.93 -51.97
C HIS A 804 -34.90 7.19 -50.65
N SER A 805 -36.19 7.24 -50.30
CA SER A 805 -36.88 6.97 -49.03
C SER A 805 -37.43 5.51 -48.92
N PRO A 806 -38.41 5.18 -48.04
CA PRO A 806 -38.21 4.51 -46.76
C PRO A 806 -38.90 3.13 -46.67
N HIS A 807 -38.45 2.24 -45.77
CA HIS A 807 -39.27 1.12 -45.30
C HIS A 807 -39.04 0.82 -43.82
N SER A 808 -40.09 1.01 -43.03
CA SER A 808 -40.32 0.40 -41.71
C SER A 808 -40.89 -1.03 -41.89
N PRO A 809 -40.71 -1.94 -40.91
CA PRO A 809 -41.70 -1.99 -39.81
C PRO A 809 -41.14 -2.34 -38.42
N ASP A 810 -41.85 -1.77 -37.43
CA ASP A 810 -42.14 -2.14 -36.04
C ASP A 810 -41.09 -2.60 -35.01
N PRO A 811 -41.24 -2.16 -33.75
CA PRO A 811 -40.35 -2.48 -32.64
C PRO A 811 -40.79 -3.78 -31.95
N THR A 812 -39.85 -4.67 -31.72
CA THR A 812 -39.96 -5.67 -30.67
C THR A 812 -39.02 -5.28 -29.54
N ASP A 813 -39.56 -5.35 -28.33
CA ASP A 813 -38.91 -5.11 -27.05
C ASP A 813 -37.49 -5.68 -26.98
N GLU A 814 -36.50 -4.80 -26.85
CA GLU A 814 -35.16 -5.16 -26.40
C GLU A 814 -34.75 -4.24 -25.24
N GLU A 815 -34.34 -4.92 -24.18
CA GLU A 815 -33.91 -4.37 -22.90
C GLU A 815 -32.79 -3.34 -23.09
N PHE A 816 -32.92 -2.19 -22.45
CA PHE A 816 -31.85 -1.20 -22.37
C PHE A 816 -30.69 -1.76 -21.54
N GLU A 817 -29.71 -2.37 -22.21
CA GLU A 817 -28.34 -2.45 -21.69
C GLU A 817 -27.72 -1.05 -21.81
N GLU A 818 -27.49 -0.39 -20.67
CA GLU A 818 -26.60 0.77 -20.60
C GLU A 818 -25.16 0.31 -20.88
N GLU A 819 -24.79 0.17 -22.15
CA GLU A 819 -23.38 0.19 -22.54
C GLU A 819 -22.85 1.61 -22.31
N GLU A 820 -22.13 1.80 -21.20
CA GLU A 820 -21.19 2.92 -21.05
C GLU A 820 -20.09 2.76 -22.13
N GLU A 821 -20.37 3.18 -23.36
CA GLU A 821 -19.33 3.41 -24.37
C GLU A 821 -18.43 4.55 -23.86
N GLU A 822 -17.33 4.19 -23.21
CA GLU A 822 -16.21 5.10 -22.94
C GLU A 822 -15.67 5.64 -24.28
N GLN A 823 -16.21 6.77 -24.73
CA GLN A 823 -15.60 7.54 -25.81
C GLN A 823 -14.18 7.93 -25.39
N ILE A 824 -13.19 7.28 -26.03
CA ILE A 824 -11.76 7.39 -25.74
C ILE A 824 -11.30 8.85 -25.88
N ARG A 825 -11.26 9.57 -24.76
CA ARG A 825 -10.72 10.94 -24.69
C ARG A 825 -9.19 10.88 -24.86
N LYS A 826 -8.65 11.63 -25.83
CA LYS A 826 -7.19 11.81 -25.99
C LYS A 826 -6.59 12.37 -24.68
N PRO A 827 -5.43 11.86 -24.22
CA PRO A 827 -4.86 12.27 -22.93
C PRO A 827 -4.58 13.78 -22.92
N SER A 828 -5.02 14.43 -21.85
CA SER A 828 -4.97 15.89 -21.70
C SER A 828 -3.58 16.41 -21.31
N SER A 829 -2.70 15.53 -20.83
CA SER A 829 -1.36 15.87 -20.34
C SER A 829 -0.33 14.75 -20.56
N LEU A 830 0.96 15.11 -20.56
CA LEU A 830 2.07 14.16 -20.64
C LEU A 830 2.14 13.23 -19.42
N SER A 831 1.74 13.69 -18.24
CA SER A 831 1.68 12.88 -17.02
C SER A 831 0.58 11.82 -17.10
N GLU A 832 -0.58 12.18 -17.64
CA GLU A 832 -1.68 11.24 -17.90
C GLU A 832 -1.28 10.17 -18.91
N LEU A 833 -0.61 10.55 -20.01
CA LEU A 833 -0.12 9.61 -21.00
C LEU A 833 0.88 8.61 -20.41
N LYS A 834 1.87 9.06 -19.64
CA LYS A 834 2.82 8.17 -18.96
C LYS A 834 2.11 7.18 -18.02
N ARG A 835 1.10 7.64 -17.28
CA ARG A 835 0.30 6.78 -16.40
C ARG A 835 -0.47 5.71 -17.19
N LYS A 836 -1.07 6.08 -18.33
CA LYS A 836 -1.73 5.13 -19.22
C LYS A 836 -0.74 4.12 -19.82
N GLN A 837 0.45 4.56 -20.24
CA GLN A 837 1.51 3.67 -20.74
C GLN A 837 1.95 2.64 -19.69
N SER A 838 2.21 3.06 -18.45
CA SER A 838 2.58 2.14 -17.36
C SER A 838 1.48 1.12 -17.06
N THR A 839 0.21 1.55 -17.12
CA THR A 839 -0.95 0.66 -16.93
C THR A 839 -1.07 -0.33 -18.08
N ALA A 840 -0.87 0.13 -19.32
CA ALA A 840 -0.93 -0.71 -20.53
C ALA A 840 0.12 -1.82 -20.52
N VAL A 841 1.37 -1.51 -20.16
CA VAL A 841 2.46 -2.49 -20.08
C VAL A 841 2.11 -3.63 -19.12
N ILE A 842 1.54 -3.30 -17.96
CA ILE A 842 1.14 -4.31 -16.97
C ILE A 842 -0.06 -5.09 -17.45
N LEU A 843 -1.11 -4.41 -17.90
CA LEU A 843 -2.35 -5.08 -18.25
C LEU A 843 -2.14 -6.07 -19.42
N LEU A 844 -1.44 -5.64 -20.47
CA LEU A 844 -1.10 -6.50 -21.60
C LEU A 844 -0.09 -7.60 -21.21
N GLY A 845 0.84 -7.30 -20.29
CA GLY A 845 1.75 -8.29 -19.73
C GLY A 845 1.03 -9.37 -18.92
N VAL A 846 0.04 -9.02 -18.08
CA VAL A 846 -0.78 -9.97 -17.30
C VAL A 846 -1.62 -10.83 -18.23
N ILE A 847 -2.37 -10.21 -19.14
CA ILE A 847 -3.22 -10.94 -20.11
C ILE A 847 -2.36 -11.88 -20.96
N GLY A 848 -1.18 -11.43 -21.35
CA GLY A 848 -0.24 -12.23 -22.11
C GLY A 848 0.31 -13.40 -21.35
N ALA A 849 0.80 -13.18 -20.13
CA ALA A 849 1.42 -14.23 -19.32
C ALA A 849 0.45 -15.34 -18.93
N GLU A 850 -0.79 -14.99 -18.57
CA GLU A 850 -1.75 -15.93 -17.97
C GLU A 850 -2.82 -16.43 -18.96
N PHE A 851 -3.26 -15.58 -19.90
CA PHE A 851 -4.38 -15.89 -20.81
C PHE A 851 -4.01 -15.84 -22.30
N GLY A 852 -2.73 -15.70 -22.64
CA GLY A 852 -2.27 -15.48 -24.02
C GLY A 852 -2.65 -16.59 -25.00
N GLN A 853 -2.91 -17.81 -24.51
CA GLN A 853 -3.34 -18.96 -25.32
C GLN A 853 -4.87 -18.97 -25.57
N ASP A 854 -5.66 -18.55 -24.58
CA ASP A 854 -7.13 -18.68 -24.56
C ASP A 854 -7.87 -17.67 -25.44
N ILE A 855 -7.22 -16.56 -25.80
CA ILE A 855 -7.81 -15.52 -26.68
C ILE A 855 -8.17 -16.09 -28.07
N THR A 856 -7.64 -17.26 -28.43
CA THR A 856 -7.78 -17.89 -29.75
C THR A 856 -8.91 -18.94 -29.84
N GLY A 857 -9.37 -19.50 -28.73
CA GLY A 857 -10.18 -20.73 -28.71
C GLY A 857 -11.62 -20.60 -29.25
N GLY A 858 -12.10 -19.39 -29.55
CA GLY A 858 -13.51 -19.12 -29.84
C GLY A 858 -14.02 -19.60 -31.19
N ASP A 859 -13.21 -19.57 -32.26
CA ASP A 859 -13.77 -19.64 -33.63
C ASP A 859 -13.24 -20.76 -34.54
N ASN A 860 -12.26 -21.58 -34.13
CA ASN A 860 -11.63 -22.54 -35.07
C ASN A 860 -11.61 -24.02 -34.64
N SER A 861 -12.29 -24.42 -33.57
CA SER A 861 -12.27 -25.82 -33.11
C SER A 861 -12.98 -26.82 -34.03
N LYS A 862 -13.72 -26.36 -35.06
CA LYS A 862 -14.43 -27.24 -35.99
C LYS A 862 -13.73 -27.56 -37.32
N ARG A 863 -12.53 -27.02 -37.60
CA ARG A 863 -11.89 -27.19 -38.93
C ARG A 863 -10.48 -27.79 -38.97
N ARG A 864 -9.90 -28.22 -37.85
CA ARG A 864 -8.60 -28.92 -37.87
C ARG A 864 -8.65 -30.22 -37.07
N ALA A 865 -9.36 -31.19 -37.64
CA ALA A 865 -9.27 -32.60 -37.26
C ALA A 865 -8.82 -33.45 -38.46
N SER A 866 -7.76 -33.02 -39.16
CA SER A 866 -6.93 -33.92 -39.96
C SER A 866 -5.59 -33.26 -40.27
N GLU A 867 -4.53 -34.06 -40.21
CA GLU A 867 -3.12 -33.81 -40.58
C GLU A 867 -2.15 -33.35 -39.47
N ASP A 868 -1.32 -34.34 -39.09
CA ASP A 868 0.06 -34.29 -38.61
C ASP A 868 0.43 -33.41 -37.41
N ARG A 869 0.33 -34.03 -36.23
CA ARG A 869 1.15 -33.71 -35.05
C ARG A 869 2.65 -33.88 -35.34
N ARG A 870 3.31 -32.83 -35.82
CA ARG A 870 4.75 -32.64 -35.61
C ARG A 870 4.96 -31.77 -34.37
N LYS A 871 5.80 -32.26 -33.45
CA LYS A 871 6.23 -31.57 -32.22
C LYS A 871 6.90 -30.23 -32.57
N SER A 872 6.16 -29.11 -32.54
CA SER A 872 6.76 -27.77 -32.47
C SER A 872 6.64 -27.26 -31.03
N SER A 873 7.77 -26.90 -30.43
CA SER A 873 7.88 -26.43 -29.03
C SER A 873 7.71 -24.91 -28.89
N VAL A 874 7.09 -24.27 -29.88
CA VAL A 874 6.87 -22.81 -29.90
C VAL A 874 5.42 -22.54 -29.56
N VAL A 875 5.20 -21.99 -28.37
CA VAL A 875 3.89 -21.51 -27.92
C VAL A 875 3.59 -20.22 -28.68
N GLU A 876 2.59 -20.22 -29.56
CA GLU A 876 2.09 -19.01 -30.22
C GLU A 876 1.26 -18.19 -29.21
N GLY A 877 1.78 -17.04 -28.75
CA GLY A 877 1.06 -16.11 -27.87
C GLY A 877 0.22 -15.08 -28.64
N PHE A 878 -0.96 -14.71 -28.12
CA PHE A 878 -1.89 -13.70 -28.67
C PHE A 878 -2.41 -13.95 -30.11
N GLY A 879 -2.36 -15.18 -30.64
CA GLY A 879 -3.10 -15.63 -31.84
C GLY A 879 -2.59 -15.20 -33.22
N ALA A 880 -2.94 -16.00 -34.24
CA ALA A 880 -2.51 -15.88 -35.64
C ALA A 880 -2.92 -14.52 -36.25
N GLY A 881 -1.97 -13.58 -36.25
CA GLY A 881 -2.12 -12.21 -36.75
C GLY A 881 -1.52 -11.15 -35.81
N ASN A 882 -1.40 -11.45 -34.50
CA ASN A 882 -0.99 -10.50 -33.46
C ASN A 882 0.40 -10.75 -32.87
N ASN A 883 1.26 -11.51 -33.56
CA ASN A 883 2.69 -11.69 -33.19
C ASN A 883 3.42 -10.38 -32.93
N ASN A 884 2.96 -9.28 -33.55
CA ASN A 884 3.50 -7.95 -33.31
C ASN A 884 3.26 -7.47 -31.88
N LEU A 885 2.09 -7.74 -31.28
CA LEU A 885 1.75 -7.26 -29.94
C LEU A 885 2.50 -8.02 -28.84
N ALA A 886 2.59 -9.36 -28.95
CA ALA A 886 3.38 -10.16 -28.02
C ALA A 886 4.85 -9.74 -28.04
N ARG A 887 5.40 -9.49 -29.24
CA ARG A 887 6.75 -8.95 -29.44
C ARG A 887 6.92 -7.55 -28.81
N LEU A 888 6.01 -6.61 -29.08
CA LEU A 888 6.09 -5.26 -28.53
C LEU A 888 5.98 -5.26 -26.99
N THR A 889 5.12 -6.12 -26.43
CA THR A 889 4.96 -6.27 -24.98
C THR A 889 6.23 -6.86 -24.36
N ALA A 890 6.80 -7.91 -24.94
CA ALA A 890 8.08 -8.49 -24.52
C ALA A 890 9.24 -7.48 -24.61
N MET A 891 9.27 -6.64 -25.66
CA MET A 891 10.24 -5.56 -25.80
C MET A 891 10.09 -4.49 -24.70
N ALA A 892 8.85 -4.10 -24.36
CA ALA A 892 8.59 -3.16 -23.28
C ALA A 892 9.02 -3.71 -21.90
N LEU A 893 8.69 -4.96 -21.61
CA LEU A 893 9.07 -5.63 -20.36
C LEU A 893 10.60 -5.77 -20.24
N SER A 894 11.27 -6.24 -21.30
CA SER A 894 12.74 -6.38 -21.31
C SER A 894 13.46 -5.05 -21.27
N HIS A 895 12.95 -3.99 -21.90
CA HIS A 895 13.51 -2.66 -21.78
C HIS A 895 13.46 -2.15 -20.33
N LEU A 896 12.35 -2.37 -19.61
CA LEU A 896 12.25 -1.98 -18.19
C LEU A 896 13.24 -2.75 -17.30
N LEU A 897 13.53 -4.02 -17.62
CA LEU A 897 14.55 -4.79 -16.91
C LEU A 897 15.97 -4.30 -17.22
N LEU A 898 16.30 -4.12 -18.50
CA LEU A 898 17.68 -3.95 -18.98
C LEU A 898 18.15 -2.49 -19.07
N ALA A 899 17.25 -1.51 -19.05
CA ALA A 899 17.62 -0.11 -19.16
C ALA A 899 18.50 0.33 -17.98
N ALA A 900 19.61 1.03 -18.29
CA ALA A 900 20.49 1.58 -17.26
C ALA A 900 19.73 2.51 -16.29
N PRO A 901 20.08 2.53 -15.00
CA PRO A 901 19.50 3.47 -14.05
C PRO A 901 19.71 4.92 -14.50
N SER A 902 18.65 5.71 -14.46
CA SER A 902 18.69 7.15 -14.78
C SER A 902 17.84 7.92 -13.78
N PRO A 903 17.99 9.24 -13.61
CA PRO A 903 17.13 10.01 -12.72
C PRO A 903 15.64 9.94 -13.11
N LYS A 904 15.34 9.66 -14.39
CA LYS A 904 13.97 9.46 -14.89
C LYS A 904 13.43 8.03 -14.70
N LEU A 905 14.33 7.06 -14.56
CA LEU A 905 14.00 5.64 -14.40
C LEU A 905 15.02 4.98 -13.43
N PRO A 906 14.86 5.19 -12.11
CA PRO A 906 15.75 4.61 -11.10
C PRO A 906 15.79 3.08 -11.18
N ALA A 907 16.83 2.48 -10.59
CA ALA A 907 17.05 1.03 -10.63
C ALA A 907 15.92 0.24 -9.95
N HIS A 908 15.40 0.77 -8.82
CA HIS A 908 14.42 0.09 -7.98
C HIS A 908 13.12 0.90 -7.92
N ILE A 909 12.30 0.74 -8.95
CA ILE A 909 10.94 1.31 -8.99
C ILE A 909 9.88 0.21 -9.16
N PRO A 910 8.65 0.42 -8.67
CA PRO A 910 7.62 -0.62 -8.72
C PRO A 910 7.23 -1.06 -10.15
N LEU A 911 7.37 -0.19 -11.14
CA LEU A 911 7.15 -0.54 -12.55
C LEU A 911 8.18 -1.56 -13.07
N ARG A 912 9.47 -1.38 -12.75
CA ARG A 912 10.52 -2.35 -13.13
C ARG A 912 10.29 -3.68 -12.42
N ARG A 913 9.94 -3.64 -11.14
CA ARG A 913 9.57 -4.81 -10.35
C ARG A 913 8.40 -5.57 -10.96
N ALA A 914 7.32 -4.88 -11.34
CA ALA A 914 6.17 -5.51 -12.00
C ALA A 914 6.56 -6.12 -13.35
N ALA A 915 7.45 -5.48 -14.11
CA ALA A 915 7.97 -6.06 -15.35
C ALA A 915 8.76 -7.36 -15.11
N ILE A 916 9.58 -7.42 -14.05
CA ILE A 916 10.32 -8.63 -13.64
C ILE A 916 9.36 -9.78 -13.31
N ASP A 917 8.33 -9.52 -12.51
CA ASP A 917 7.29 -10.49 -12.17
C ASP A 917 6.61 -11.06 -13.43
N LEU A 918 6.20 -10.19 -14.36
CA LEU A 918 5.52 -10.58 -15.60
C LEU A 918 6.42 -11.31 -16.61
N ILE A 919 7.72 -10.99 -16.64
CA ILE A 919 8.71 -11.77 -17.41
C ILE A 919 8.82 -13.19 -16.85
N GLY A 920 8.85 -13.33 -15.52
CA GLY A 920 8.89 -14.62 -14.85
C GLY A 920 7.66 -15.48 -15.14
N ARG A 921 6.46 -14.93 -14.91
CA ARG A 921 5.17 -15.63 -15.09
C ARG A 921 4.92 -16.05 -16.53
N GLY A 922 5.20 -15.18 -17.50
CA GLY A 922 4.91 -15.42 -18.92
C GLY A 922 6.09 -15.91 -19.74
N PHE A 923 7.18 -16.40 -19.13
CA PHE A 923 8.44 -16.67 -19.84
C PHE A 923 8.28 -17.55 -21.08
N THR A 924 7.41 -18.57 -21.05
CA THR A 924 7.16 -19.46 -22.19
C THR A 924 6.62 -18.74 -23.42
N ILE A 925 5.88 -17.64 -23.22
CA ILE A 925 5.25 -16.81 -24.25
C ILE A 925 6.22 -15.73 -24.72
N TRP A 926 7.02 -15.17 -23.81
CA TRP A 926 7.96 -14.10 -24.12
C TRP A 926 9.27 -14.61 -24.72
N ALA A 927 9.70 -15.83 -24.38
CA ALA A 927 11.00 -16.40 -24.75
C ALA A 927 11.38 -16.26 -26.25
N PRO A 928 10.48 -16.44 -27.23
CA PRO A 928 10.82 -16.26 -28.65
C PRO A 928 11.25 -14.84 -29.03
N PHE A 929 10.89 -13.84 -28.22
CA PHE A 929 11.13 -12.41 -28.48
C PHE A 929 12.17 -11.79 -27.53
N LEU A 930 12.71 -12.59 -26.60
CA LEU A 930 13.65 -12.15 -25.57
C LEU A 930 15.07 -12.65 -25.85
N ASP A 931 16.06 -11.81 -25.52
CA ASP A 931 17.44 -12.26 -25.35
C ASP A 931 17.58 -12.90 -23.97
N ILE A 932 17.44 -14.23 -23.92
CA ILE A 932 17.42 -15.01 -22.67
C ILE A 932 18.69 -14.76 -21.85
N SER A 933 19.85 -14.63 -22.48
CA SER A 933 21.11 -14.37 -21.77
C SER A 933 21.06 -13.03 -21.03
N LYS A 934 20.66 -11.95 -21.71
CA LYS A 934 20.55 -10.63 -21.08
C LYS A 934 19.52 -10.60 -19.95
N VAL A 935 18.37 -11.24 -20.15
CA VAL A 935 17.32 -11.32 -19.13
C VAL A 935 17.84 -12.05 -17.88
N LEU A 936 18.46 -13.22 -18.04
CA LEU A 936 19.02 -13.97 -16.91
C LEU A 936 20.11 -13.18 -16.18
N LEU A 937 21.03 -12.54 -16.91
CA LEU A 937 22.06 -11.70 -16.30
C LEU A 937 21.46 -10.50 -15.57
N GLY A 938 20.48 -9.81 -16.15
CA GLY A 938 19.80 -8.68 -15.49
C GLY A 938 19.07 -9.09 -14.20
N LEU A 939 18.46 -10.27 -14.18
CA LEU A 939 17.85 -10.81 -12.96
C LEU A 939 18.89 -11.23 -11.92
N LEU A 940 20.00 -11.85 -12.35
CA LEU A 940 21.11 -12.24 -11.46
C LEU A 940 21.82 -11.02 -10.87
N GLU A 941 21.92 -9.92 -11.60
CA GLU A 941 22.47 -8.65 -11.11
C GLU A 941 21.64 -8.11 -9.92
N LEU A 942 20.31 -8.17 -10.01
CA LEU A 942 19.41 -7.80 -8.91
C LEU A 942 19.48 -8.75 -7.71
N CYS A 943 19.97 -9.98 -7.92
CA CYS A 943 20.13 -10.98 -6.88
C CYS A 943 21.55 -11.03 -6.28
N ALA A 944 22.49 -10.24 -6.80
CA ALA A 944 23.90 -10.29 -6.42
C ALA A 944 24.16 -10.06 -4.93
N ASP A 945 23.39 -9.16 -4.29
CA ASP A 945 23.48 -8.83 -2.86
C ASP A 945 22.40 -9.53 -2.03
N ALA A 946 21.83 -10.65 -2.51
CA ALA A 946 20.78 -11.37 -1.80
C ALA A 946 21.17 -11.66 -0.35
N ASP A 947 22.36 -12.17 -0.07
CA ASP A 947 22.79 -12.49 1.31
C ASP A 947 22.77 -11.30 2.28
N ARG A 948 22.88 -10.06 1.78
CA ARG A 948 22.79 -8.82 2.58
C ARG A 948 21.35 -8.33 2.75
N LEU A 949 20.51 -8.54 1.75
CA LEU A 949 19.14 -8.02 1.68
C LEU A 949 18.09 -9.01 2.22
N VAL A 950 18.44 -10.31 2.23
CA VAL A 950 17.54 -11.43 2.54
C VAL A 950 17.07 -11.55 3.99
N PRO A 951 17.75 -11.03 5.05
CA PRO A 951 17.19 -11.08 6.41
C PRO A 951 15.80 -10.42 6.52
N SER A 952 15.45 -9.53 5.59
CA SER A 952 14.20 -8.76 5.58
C SER A 952 13.02 -9.40 4.83
N MET A 953 13.20 -10.55 4.15
CA MET A 953 12.29 -10.93 3.04
C MET A 953 11.13 -11.85 3.40
N THR A 954 11.18 -12.48 4.58
CA THR A 954 10.19 -13.48 5.02
C THR A 954 9.06 -12.90 5.85
N TYR A 955 9.22 -11.68 6.38
CA TYR A 955 8.25 -11.04 7.26
C TYR A 955 7.60 -9.84 6.58
N GLY A 956 6.27 -9.70 6.68
CA GLY A 956 5.44 -8.80 5.85
C GLY A 956 5.65 -7.29 6.04
N LEU A 957 6.69 -6.87 6.76
CA LEU A 957 7.03 -5.45 6.86
C LEU A 957 7.41 -4.87 5.47
N PRO A 958 7.19 -3.56 5.25
CA PRO A 958 7.48 -2.94 3.96
C PRO A 958 8.97 -3.10 3.63
N LEU A 959 9.21 -3.87 2.56
CA LEU A 959 10.56 -4.11 2.06
C LEU A 959 11.16 -2.82 1.50
N THR A 960 12.47 -2.66 1.67
CA THR A 960 13.19 -1.62 0.92
C THR A 960 13.00 -1.87 -0.58
N PRO A 961 12.96 -0.83 -1.45
CA PRO A 961 12.77 -1.02 -2.88
C PRO A 961 13.78 -1.99 -3.52
N GLN A 962 15.01 -2.03 -2.97
CA GLN A 962 16.06 -2.95 -3.39
C GLN A 962 15.76 -4.40 -2.96
N ALA A 963 15.35 -4.63 -1.70
CA ALA A 963 14.97 -5.95 -1.21
C ALA A 963 13.74 -6.50 -1.95
N ASP A 964 12.73 -5.66 -2.24
CA ASP A 964 11.54 -6.04 -3.00
C ASP A 964 11.85 -6.41 -4.46
N SER A 965 12.74 -5.64 -5.10
CA SER A 965 13.25 -5.95 -6.45
C SER A 965 14.01 -7.27 -6.46
N CYS A 966 14.87 -7.50 -5.46
CA CYS A 966 15.60 -8.75 -5.28
C CYS A 966 14.61 -9.93 -5.11
N ARG A 967 13.57 -9.78 -4.27
CA ARG A 967 12.52 -10.80 -4.05
C ARG A 967 11.88 -11.24 -5.33
N THR A 968 11.44 -10.24 -6.09
CA THR A 968 10.72 -10.45 -7.33
C THR A 968 11.64 -11.08 -8.38
N ALA A 969 12.91 -10.67 -8.45
CA ALA A 969 13.90 -11.26 -9.35
C ALA A 969 14.22 -12.72 -9.01
N ARG A 970 14.38 -13.08 -7.73
CA ARG A 970 14.58 -14.48 -7.30
C ARG A 970 13.38 -15.35 -7.65
N HIS A 971 12.17 -14.83 -7.43
CA HIS A 971 10.93 -15.52 -7.82
C HIS A 971 10.85 -15.71 -9.34
N ALA A 972 11.12 -14.66 -10.12
CA ALA A 972 11.14 -14.73 -11.58
C ALA A 972 12.20 -15.71 -12.11
N LEU A 973 13.40 -15.74 -11.53
CA LEU A 973 14.44 -16.72 -11.89
C LEU A 973 13.96 -18.15 -11.65
N THR A 974 13.30 -18.41 -10.53
CA THR A 974 12.71 -19.73 -10.24
C THR A 974 11.61 -20.09 -11.25
N LEU A 975 10.71 -19.16 -11.60
CA LEU A 975 9.69 -19.39 -12.62
C LEU A 975 10.30 -19.70 -14.00
N ILE A 976 11.28 -18.90 -14.44
CA ILE A 976 11.98 -19.09 -15.72
C ILE A 976 12.69 -20.45 -15.76
N ALA A 977 13.45 -20.76 -14.71
CA ALA A 977 14.21 -22.01 -14.63
C ALA A 977 13.29 -23.23 -14.67
N THR A 978 12.19 -23.23 -13.91
CA THR A 978 11.24 -24.34 -13.88
C THR A 978 10.37 -24.44 -15.14
N ALA A 979 10.11 -23.32 -15.83
CA ALA A 979 9.31 -23.32 -17.05
C ALA A 979 10.05 -23.92 -18.25
N ARG A 980 11.37 -23.66 -18.39
CA ARG A 980 12.22 -24.25 -19.44
C ARG A 980 13.66 -24.53 -18.94
N PRO A 981 13.87 -25.61 -18.19
CA PRO A 981 15.16 -25.92 -17.58
C PRO A 981 16.30 -26.05 -18.58
N ALA A 982 16.05 -26.70 -19.72
CA ALA A 982 17.05 -26.87 -20.76
C ALA A 982 17.54 -25.53 -21.35
N ALA A 983 16.63 -24.59 -21.57
CA ALA A 983 16.99 -23.25 -22.06
C ALA A 983 17.80 -22.47 -21.00
N PHE A 984 17.43 -22.58 -19.72
CA PHE A 984 18.16 -21.98 -18.62
C PHE A 984 19.58 -22.53 -18.50
N ILE A 985 19.74 -23.86 -18.36
CA ILE A 985 21.05 -24.50 -18.16
C ILE A 985 21.98 -24.27 -19.35
N THR A 986 21.50 -24.48 -20.58
CA THR A 986 22.35 -24.28 -21.77
C THR A 986 22.77 -22.82 -21.96
N THR A 987 21.92 -21.86 -21.59
CA THR A 987 22.27 -20.43 -21.64
C THR A 987 23.29 -20.07 -20.56
N MET A 988 23.09 -20.54 -19.32
CA MET A 988 24.04 -20.33 -18.23
C MET A 988 25.41 -20.97 -18.51
N ALA A 989 25.44 -22.18 -19.06
CA ALA A 989 26.70 -22.84 -19.45
C ALA A 989 27.45 -22.05 -20.53
N LYS A 990 26.73 -21.47 -21.52
CA LYS A 990 27.34 -20.58 -22.51
C LYS A 990 27.92 -19.32 -21.89
N GLU A 991 27.23 -18.70 -20.94
CA GLU A 991 27.75 -17.52 -20.23
C GLU A 991 28.94 -17.86 -19.32
N VAL A 992 28.94 -19.02 -18.66
CA VAL A 992 30.10 -19.54 -17.91
C VAL A 992 31.29 -19.75 -18.84
N ALA A 993 31.09 -20.36 -20.01
CA ALA A 993 32.15 -20.54 -21.00
C ALA A 993 32.71 -19.19 -21.49
N ARG A 994 31.83 -18.22 -21.75
CA ARG A 994 32.21 -16.85 -22.14
C ARG A 994 33.00 -16.14 -21.04
N TYR A 995 32.57 -16.27 -19.79
CA TYR A 995 33.28 -15.73 -18.63
C TYR A 995 34.67 -16.35 -18.50
N ASN A 996 34.78 -17.68 -18.59
CA ASN A 996 36.07 -18.38 -18.45
C ASN A 996 37.06 -17.98 -19.56
N ALA A 997 36.58 -17.82 -20.81
CA ALA A 997 37.40 -17.30 -21.91
C ALA A 997 37.84 -15.85 -21.66
N MET A 998 36.95 -15.02 -21.12
CA MET A 998 37.28 -13.64 -20.75
C MET A 998 38.28 -13.58 -19.59
N GLN A 999 38.18 -14.46 -18.61
CA GLN A 999 39.10 -14.52 -17.46
C GLN A 999 40.52 -14.88 -17.88
N GLN A 1000 40.68 -15.81 -18.84
CA GLN A 1000 41.99 -16.14 -19.42
C GLN A 1000 42.61 -14.93 -20.13
N ASN A 1001 41.81 -14.14 -20.84
CA ASN A 1001 42.25 -12.91 -21.50
C ASN A 1001 42.41 -11.71 -20.54
N ALA A 1002 41.72 -11.71 -19.40
CA ALA A 1002 41.80 -10.65 -18.40
C ALA A 1002 43.12 -10.71 -17.61
N GLN A 1003 43.69 -11.90 -17.42
CA GLN A 1003 45.02 -12.07 -16.81
C GLN A 1003 46.14 -11.43 -17.65
N THR A 1004 45.97 -11.35 -18.97
CA THR A 1004 46.92 -10.66 -19.85
C THR A 1004 46.66 -9.15 -19.93
N LEU A 1005 45.42 -8.70 -19.66
CA LEU A 1005 44.98 -7.29 -19.78
C LEU A 1005 44.77 -6.55 -18.44
N ASN A 1006 45.03 -7.19 -17.30
CA ASN A 1006 44.90 -6.63 -15.94
C ASN A 1006 43.50 -6.08 -15.59
N ILE A 1007 42.44 -6.72 -16.11
CA ILE A 1007 41.03 -6.31 -15.89
C ILE A 1007 40.49 -6.96 -14.60
N ASN A 1008 39.92 -6.17 -13.70
CA ASN A 1008 39.31 -6.66 -12.46
C ASN A 1008 37.97 -7.36 -12.72
N MET A 1009 37.92 -8.67 -12.53
CA MET A 1009 36.74 -9.50 -12.81
C MET A 1009 35.73 -9.61 -11.67
N ASN A 1010 36.07 -9.10 -10.47
CA ASN A 1010 35.22 -9.21 -9.29
C ASN A 1010 33.88 -8.46 -9.42
N ASN A 1011 33.80 -7.51 -10.35
CA ASN A 1011 32.58 -6.74 -10.61
C ASN A 1011 31.59 -7.41 -11.57
N ASN A 1012 31.95 -8.53 -12.19
CA ASN A 1012 31.08 -9.23 -13.12
C ASN A 1012 29.87 -9.85 -12.39
N VAL A 1013 28.69 -9.73 -13.00
CA VAL A 1013 27.41 -10.24 -12.48
C VAL A 1013 27.49 -11.74 -12.18
N LEU A 1014 28.07 -12.53 -13.08
CA LEU A 1014 28.16 -13.99 -12.92
C LEU A 1014 29.01 -14.38 -11.71
N HIS A 1015 30.04 -13.58 -11.40
CA HIS A 1015 30.88 -13.79 -10.22
C HIS A 1015 30.14 -13.43 -8.92
N LYS A 1016 29.38 -12.32 -8.92
CA LYS A 1016 28.62 -11.87 -7.73
C LYS A 1016 27.44 -12.78 -7.43
N ALA A 1017 26.76 -13.30 -8.44
CA ALA A 1017 25.53 -14.08 -8.28
C ALA A 1017 25.74 -15.59 -8.08
N LYS A 1018 26.97 -16.06 -7.82
CA LYS A 1018 27.28 -17.50 -7.60
C LYS A 1018 26.38 -18.21 -6.59
N PRO A 1019 26.06 -17.64 -5.40
CA PRO A 1019 25.18 -18.32 -4.44
C PRO A 1019 23.77 -18.54 -5.00
N GLU A 1020 23.22 -17.55 -5.70
CA GLU A 1020 21.87 -17.64 -6.26
C GLU A 1020 21.81 -18.60 -7.45
N ILE A 1021 22.87 -18.69 -8.27
CA ILE A 1021 22.96 -19.69 -9.35
C ILE A 1021 22.94 -21.10 -8.77
N LEU A 1022 23.72 -21.37 -7.72
CA LEU A 1022 23.74 -22.67 -7.04
C LEU A 1022 22.37 -23.03 -6.46
N ARG A 1023 21.67 -22.07 -5.84
CA ARG A 1023 20.31 -22.27 -5.33
C ARG A 1023 19.33 -22.71 -6.41
N VAL A 1024 19.37 -22.06 -7.59
CA VAL A 1024 18.48 -22.41 -8.71
C VAL A 1024 18.85 -23.77 -9.30
N VAL A 1025 20.15 -24.06 -9.44
CA VAL A 1025 20.63 -25.36 -9.93
C VAL A 1025 20.22 -26.50 -8.98
N GLU A 1026 20.34 -26.31 -7.68
CA GLU A 1026 19.88 -27.26 -6.67
C GLU A 1026 18.37 -27.51 -6.78
N LEU A 1027 17.58 -26.43 -6.87
CA LEU A 1027 16.13 -26.53 -7.07
C LEU A 1027 15.75 -27.34 -8.33
N LEU A 1028 16.46 -27.14 -9.44
CA LEU A 1028 16.22 -27.88 -10.68
C LEU A 1028 16.57 -29.36 -10.55
N ILE A 1029 17.68 -29.69 -9.87
CA ILE A 1029 18.05 -31.07 -9.57
C ILE A 1029 16.98 -31.73 -8.70
N GLU A 1030 16.41 -31.02 -7.73
CA GLU A 1030 15.40 -31.59 -6.84
C GLU A 1030 14.05 -31.81 -7.52
N LYS A 1031 13.57 -30.81 -8.28
CA LYS A 1031 12.22 -30.83 -8.88
C LYS A 1031 12.17 -31.50 -10.26
N MET A 1032 13.26 -31.52 -11.02
CA MET A 1032 13.26 -31.85 -12.46
C MET A 1032 14.41 -32.81 -12.84
N GLN A 1033 14.58 -33.89 -12.05
CA GLN A 1033 15.71 -34.84 -12.16
C GLN A 1033 15.94 -35.41 -13.57
N ASN A 1034 14.89 -35.80 -14.29
CA ASN A 1034 15.02 -36.42 -15.60
C ASN A 1034 15.57 -35.45 -16.66
N GLU A 1035 15.05 -34.22 -16.70
CA GLU A 1035 15.55 -33.19 -17.64
C GLU A 1035 16.99 -32.77 -17.31
N MET A 1036 17.35 -32.76 -16.01
CA MET A 1036 18.71 -32.45 -15.58
C MET A 1036 19.71 -33.55 -15.90
N ALA A 1037 19.29 -34.82 -15.92
CA ALA A 1037 20.15 -35.95 -16.29
C ALA A 1037 20.70 -35.80 -17.73
N ASP A 1038 19.87 -35.30 -18.65
CA ASP A 1038 20.27 -35.10 -20.05
C ASP A 1038 21.27 -33.94 -20.25
N LEU A 1039 21.38 -33.04 -19.26
CA LEU A 1039 22.19 -31.82 -19.30
C LEU A 1039 23.31 -31.82 -18.24
N LEU A 1040 23.70 -32.99 -17.76
CA LEU A 1040 24.62 -33.14 -16.62
C LEU A 1040 26.00 -32.53 -16.83
N VAL A 1041 26.50 -32.50 -18.08
CA VAL A 1041 27.81 -31.92 -18.40
C VAL A 1041 27.76 -30.40 -18.23
N GLU A 1042 26.78 -29.75 -18.86
CA GLU A 1042 26.54 -28.31 -18.74
C GLU A 1042 26.24 -27.91 -17.29
N LEU A 1043 25.49 -28.75 -16.56
CA LEU A 1043 25.20 -28.56 -15.15
C LEU A 1043 26.48 -28.57 -14.30
N MET A 1044 27.38 -29.52 -14.57
CA MET A 1044 28.67 -29.61 -13.87
C MET A 1044 29.56 -28.42 -14.17
N ASP A 1045 29.58 -27.91 -15.41
CA ASP A 1045 30.33 -26.70 -15.78
C ASP A 1045 29.89 -25.49 -14.93
N ILE A 1046 28.58 -25.32 -14.76
CA ILE A 1046 28.00 -24.24 -13.95
C ILE A 1046 28.34 -24.43 -12.47
N ILE A 1047 28.19 -25.64 -11.93
CA ILE A 1047 28.49 -25.94 -10.52
C ILE A 1047 29.96 -25.65 -10.23
N LEU A 1048 30.89 -26.17 -11.05
CA LEU A 1048 32.33 -25.96 -10.85
C LEU A 1048 32.76 -24.50 -10.97
N HIS A 1049 32.08 -23.71 -11.80
CA HIS A 1049 32.31 -22.26 -11.85
C HIS A 1049 31.87 -21.54 -10.56
N CYS A 1050 30.73 -21.95 -9.98
CA CYS A 1050 30.15 -21.30 -8.81
C CYS A 1050 30.80 -21.74 -7.49
N LEU A 1051 31.31 -22.98 -7.43
CA LEU A 1051 32.00 -23.49 -6.25
C LEU A 1051 33.36 -22.79 -6.04
N ASP A 1052 33.71 -22.57 -4.78
CA ASP A 1052 35.05 -22.11 -4.42
C ASP A 1052 36.06 -23.26 -4.62
N PRO A 1053 37.08 -23.11 -5.49
CA PRO A 1053 38.12 -24.13 -5.68
C PRO A 1053 38.84 -24.50 -4.39
N SER A 1054 38.87 -23.62 -3.37
CA SER A 1054 39.47 -23.90 -2.07
C SER A 1054 38.70 -24.97 -1.28
N GLN A 1055 37.37 -24.98 -1.38
CA GLN A 1055 36.51 -25.95 -0.68
C GLN A 1055 36.69 -27.35 -1.25
N LEU A 1056 36.75 -27.48 -2.57
CA LEU A 1056 36.99 -28.76 -3.26
C LEU A 1056 38.42 -29.32 -3.07
N LYS A 1057 39.36 -28.54 -2.49
CA LYS A 1057 40.68 -29.07 -2.10
C LYS A 1057 40.63 -29.92 -0.84
N ASN A 1058 39.69 -29.61 0.06
CA ASN A 1058 39.65 -30.15 1.42
C ASN A 1058 38.41 -31.03 1.66
N LYS A 1059 37.31 -30.80 0.93
CA LYS A 1059 36.03 -31.50 1.07
C LYS A 1059 35.67 -32.25 -0.20
N SER A 1060 34.92 -33.33 -0.05
CA SER A 1060 34.39 -34.09 -1.19
C SER A 1060 33.26 -33.33 -1.90
N LEU A 1061 33.04 -33.57 -3.20
CA LEU A 1061 31.91 -33.00 -3.93
C LEU A 1061 30.56 -33.31 -3.25
N SER A 1062 30.43 -34.49 -2.64
CA SER A 1062 29.25 -34.89 -1.85
C SER A 1062 29.03 -34.09 -0.58
N GLU A 1063 30.07 -33.44 -0.03
CA GLU A 1063 29.94 -32.53 1.12
C GLU A 1063 29.68 -31.08 0.69
N VAL A 1064 30.24 -30.66 -0.46
CA VAL A 1064 30.16 -29.28 -0.93
C VAL A 1064 28.89 -29.02 -1.71
N PHE A 1065 28.45 -29.96 -2.54
CA PHE A 1065 27.21 -29.86 -3.33
C PHE A 1065 26.56 -31.25 -3.49
N PRO A 1066 25.86 -31.75 -2.45
CA PRO A 1066 25.34 -33.13 -2.41
C PRO A 1066 24.35 -33.45 -3.54
N ALA A 1067 23.59 -32.46 -4.02
CA ALA A 1067 22.50 -32.65 -4.99
C ALA A 1067 22.96 -33.33 -6.29
N VAL A 1068 24.12 -32.94 -6.84
CA VAL A 1068 24.64 -33.50 -8.11
C VAL A 1068 25.18 -34.92 -7.96
N CYS A 1069 25.54 -35.34 -6.74
CA CYS A 1069 26.00 -36.70 -6.46
C CYS A 1069 24.85 -37.73 -6.40
N ARG A 1070 23.59 -37.29 -6.53
CA ARG A 1070 22.44 -38.20 -6.67
C ARG A 1070 22.44 -38.91 -8.03
N PHE A 1071 23.11 -38.36 -9.05
CA PHE A 1071 23.22 -38.95 -10.37
C PHE A 1071 24.34 -40.01 -10.39
N ASN A 1072 24.00 -41.27 -10.71
CA ASN A 1072 25.00 -42.34 -10.89
C ASN A 1072 25.95 -42.08 -12.06
N GLN A 1073 25.62 -41.10 -12.91
CA GLN A 1073 26.44 -40.59 -14.01
C GLN A 1073 27.47 -39.54 -13.56
N VAL A 1074 27.69 -39.38 -12.25
CA VAL A 1074 28.68 -38.45 -11.69
C VAL A 1074 29.55 -39.20 -10.69
N SER A 1075 30.87 -39.09 -10.82
CA SER A 1075 31.81 -39.66 -9.85
C SER A 1075 32.93 -38.69 -9.55
N HIS A 1076 33.20 -38.48 -8.27
CA HIS A 1076 34.29 -37.65 -7.77
C HIS A 1076 35.35 -38.55 -7.13
N CYS A 1077 36.62 -38.35 -7.53
CA CYS A 1077 37.78 -38.97 -6.89
C CYS A 1077 38.55 -37.89 -6.10
N PRO A 1078 38.37 -37.80 -4.77
CA PRO A 1078 39.08 -36.82 -3.94
C PRO A 1078 40.60 -36.97 -4.01
N ALA A 1079 41.10 -38.20 -4.07
CA ALA A 1079 42.53 -38.51 -4.07
C ALA A 1079 43.26 -37.94 -5.29
N THR A 1080 42.64 -38.00 -6.47
CA THR A 1080 43.23 -37.47 -7.71
C THR A 1080 42.74 -36.06 -8.05
N ARG A 1081 41.72 -35.55 -7.34
CA ARG A 1081 41.00 -34.30 -7.59
C ARG A 1081 40.41 -34.26 -9.01
N ARG A 1082 39.69 -35.32 -9.35
CA ARG A 1082 39.03 -35.48 -10.66
C ARG A 1082 37.54 -35.74 -10.48
N ILE A 1083 36.74 -35.15 -11.37
CA ILE A 1083 35.30 -35.43 -11.48
C ILE A 1083 35.06 -35.99 -12.88
N ALA A 1084 34.29 -37.06 -12.98
CA ALA A 1084 33.84 -37.62 -14.24
C ALA A 1084 32.32 -37.47 -14.33
N VAL A 1085 31.84 -37.10 -15.51
CA VAL A 1085 30.43 -36.95 -15.84
C VAL A 1085 30.14 -37.68 -17.15
N GLY A 1086 29.07 -38.44 -17.18
CA GLY A 1086 28.58 -39.13 -18.37
C GLY A 1086 27.47 -38.33 -19.02
N SER A 1087 27.46 -38.25 -20.36
CA SER A 1087 26.40 -37.59 -21.11
C SER A 1087 25.36 -38.58 -21.62
N HIS A 1088 24.16 -38.05 -21.91
CA HIS A 1088 23.12 -38.78 -22.66
C HIS A 1088 23.60 -39.21 -24.06
N THR A 1089 24.56 -38.49 -24.64
CA THR A 1089 25.14 -38.78 -25.96
C THR A 1089 26.23 -39.86 -25.93
N GLY A 1090 26.51 -40.46 -24.77
CA GLY A 1090 27.51 -41.53 -24.62
C GLY A 1090 28.96 -41.04 -24.46
N ASN A 1091 29.16 -39.73 -24.29
CA ASN A 1091 30.47 -39.16 -24.00
C ASN A 1091 30.77 -39.18 -22.49
N LEU A 1092 32.05 -39.23 -22.14
CA LEU A 1092 32.56 -38.98 -20.81
C LEU A 1092 33.35 -37.68 -20.80
N THR A 1093 33.00 -36.79 -19.87
CA THR A 1093 33.78 -35.56 -19.59
C THR A 1093 34.48 -35.73 -18.25
N ILE A 1094 35.80 -35.56 -18.24
CA ILE A 1094 36.65 -35.61 -17.05
C ILE A 1094 37.19 -34.21 -16.77
N TYR A 1095 36.89 -33.70 -15.57
CA TYR A 1095 37.35 -32.43 -15.03
C TYR A 1095 38.55 -32.66 -14.11
N GLU A 1096 39.70 -32.08 -14.45
CA GLU A 1096 40.91 -32.10 -13.63
C GLU A 1096 41.03 -30.81 -12.82
N LEU A 1097 40.61 -30.87 -11.54
CA LEU A 1097 40.48 -29.69 -10.67
C LEU A 1097 41.83 -29.04 -10.33
N ARG A 1098 42.95 -29.76 -10.48
CA ARG A 1098 44.31 -29.21 -10.25
C ARG A 1098 44.77 -28.24 -11.34
N GLN A 1099 44.47 -28.56 -12.59
CA GLN A 1099 44.94 -27.80 -13.75
C GLN A 1099 43.83 -26.94 -14.37
N GLY A 1100 42.59 -27.08 -13.90
CA GLY A 1100 41.43 -26.41 -14.51
C GLY A 1100 41.16 -26.89 -15.93
N LYS A 1101 41.54 -28.13 -16.26
CA LYS A 1101 41.44 -28.70 -17.60
C LYS A 1101 40.26 -29.67 -17.66
N GLN A 1102 39.46 -29.57 -18.72
CA GLN A 1102 38.44 -30.57 -19.05
C GLN A 1102 38.86 -31.40 -20.25
N THR A 1103 38.51 -32.68 -20.26
CA THR A 1103 38.74 -33.59 -21.39
C THR A 1103 37.48 -34.39 -21.67
N THR A 1104 37.00 -34.36 -22.91
CA THR A 1104 35.81 -35.10 -23.34
C THR A 1104 36.24 -36.23 -24.28
N MET A 1105 35.67 -37.41 -24.10
CA MET A 1105 35.95 -38.59 -24.92
C MET A 1105 34.67 -39.37 -25.20
N HIS A 1106 34.61 -40.01 -26.37
CA HIS A 1106 33.50 -40.87 -26.73
C HIS A 1106 33.67 -42.24 -26.06
N ALA A 1107 32.73 -42.62 -25.19
CA ALA A 1107 32.84 -43.82 -24.37
C ALA A 1107 31.91 -44.95 -24.81
N HIS A 1108 30.71 -44.56 -25.24
CA HIS A 1108 29.56 -45.41 -25.55
C HIS A 1108 28.79 -44.76 -26.70
N SER A 1109 28.10 -45.54 -27.53
CA SER A 1109 27.20 -45.06 -28.60
C SER A 1109 25.81 -44.64 -28.10
N GLN A 1110 25.45 -44.98 -26.86
CA GLN A 1110 24.23 -44.62 -26.15
C GLN A 1110 24.54 -44.01 -24.78
N ALA A 1111 23.51 -43.50 -24.09
CA ALA A 1111 23.63 -42.79 -22.82
C ALA A 1111 24.47 -43.54 -21.77
N VAL A 1112 25.42 -42.83 -21.16
CA VAL A 1112 26.18 -43.35 -20.02
C VAL A 1112 25.26 -43.35 -18.80
N THR A 1113 24.89 -44.51 -18.30
CA THR A 1113 23.92 -44.67 -17.20
C THR A 1113 24.56 -44.69 -15.81
N ALA A 1114 25.80 -45.17 -15.69
CA ALA A 1114 26.53 -45.16 -14.43
C ALA A 1114 28.04 -45.00 -14.65
N LEU A 1115 28.73 -44.41 -13.68
CA LEU A 1115 30.18 -44.36 -13.62
C LEU A 1115 30.73 -44.30 -12.20
N ALA A 1116 31.95 -44.83 -12.03
CA ALA A 1116 32.63 -44.83 -10.74
C ALA A 1116 34.15 -44.85 -10.90
N PHE A 1117 34.85 -43.95 -10.21
CA PHE A 1117 36.30 -44.03 -10.02
C PHE A 1117 36.68 -45.11 -9.01
N SER A 1118 37.81 -45.78 -9.26
CA SER A 1118 38.43 -46.63 -8.25
C SER A 1118 38.88 -45.78 -7.04
N PRO A 1119 38.95 -46.36 -5.83
CA PRO A 1119 39.36 -45.61 -4.63
C PRO A 1119 40.75 -44.96 -4.76
N ASP A 1120 41.67 -45.61 -5.49
CA ASP A 1120 43.00 -45.08 -5.80
C ASP A 1120 43.06 -44.12 -7.01
N GLY A 1121 41.94 -43.93 -7.72
CA GLY A 1121 41.78 -43.04 -8.86
C GLY A 1121 42.56 -43.43 -10.12
N LYS A 1122 43.08 -44.67 -10.20
CA LYS A 1122 43.80 -45.17 -11.38
C LYS A 1122 42.87 -45.63 -12.50
N PHE A 1123 41.66 -46.04 -12.15
CA PHE A 1123 40.66 -46.55 -13.08
C PHE A 1123 39.33 -45.80 -12.94
N LEU A 1124 38.65 -45.64 -14.06
CA LEU A 1124 37.27 -45.20 -14.15
C LEU A 1124 36.47 -46.30 -14.85
N VAL A 1125 35.30 -46.64 -14.33
CA VAL A 1125 34.35 -47.53 -15.01
C VAL A 1125 33.17 -46.72 -15.50
N SER A 1126 32.71 -47.00 -16.72
CA SER A 1126 31.45 -46.47 -17.24
C SER A 1126 30.56 -47.60 -17.76
N TYR A 1127 29.25 -47.43 -17.64
CA TYR A 1127 28.25 -48.41 -18.06
C TYR A 1127 27.14 -47.75 -18.89
N SER A 1128 26.82 -48.35 -20.03
CA SER A 1128 25.68 -47.98 -20.88
C SER A 1128 24.66 -49.12 -20.85
N CYS A 1129 23.51 -48.86 -20.21
CA CYS A 1129 22.40 -49.82 -20.17
C CYS A 1129 21.82 -50.08 -21.57
N GLY A 1130 21.82 -49.07 -22.45
CA GLY A 1130 21.28 -49.21 -23.81
C GLY A 1130 22.15 -50.04 -24.75
N GLU A 1131 23.47 -50.08 -24.50
CA GLU A 1131 24.40 -51.01 -25.18
C GLU A 1131 24.65 -52.31 -24.42
N ASN A 1132 24.12 -52.42 -23.19
CA ASN A 1132 24.46 -53.47 -22.24
C ASN A 1132 25.99 -53.63 -22.09
N LYS A 1133 26.73 -52.53 -22.04
CA LYS A 1133 28.20 -52.55 -22.11
C LYS A 1133 28.84 -51.81 -20.94
N LEU A 1134 29.80 -52.47 -20.29
CA LEU A 1134 30.65 -51.91 -19.24
C LEU A 1134 32.07 -51.72 -19.76
N SER A 1135 32.66 -50.55 -19.54
CA SER A 1135 33.97 -50.16 -20.05
C SER A 1135 34.89 -49.69 -18.92
N PHE A 1136 36.10 -50.22 -18.85
CA PHE A 1136 37.16 -49.78 -17.95
C PHE A 1136 38.14 -48.84 -18.67
N TRP A 1137 38.46 -47.74 -17.99
CA TRP A 1137 39.31 -46.68 -18.48
C TRP A 1137 40.50 -46.51 -17.53
N GLN A 1138 41.71 -46.58 -18.05
CA GLN A 1138 42.91 -46.26 -17.28
C GLN A 1138 43.16 -44.75 -17.36
N THR A 1139 43.25 -44.10 -16.20
CA THR A 1139 43.43 -42.65 -16.09
C THR A 1139 44.84 -42.31 -15.60
N SER A 1140 45.84 -42.39 -16.48
CA SER A 1140 47.25 -42.16 -16.12
C SER A 1140 47.61 -40.66 -16.06
N THR A 1141 48.20 -40.23 -14.95
CA THR A 1141 48.95 -38.96 -14.88
C THR A 1141 50.34 -39.17 -15.49
N GLY A 1142 50.81 -38.25 -16.33
CA GLY A 1142 52.17 -38.31 -16.90
C GLY A 1142 53.25 -38.48 -15.82
N MET A 1143 54.35 -39.16 -16.16
CA MET A 1143 55.48 -39.35 -15.25
C MET A 1143 55.99 -37.98 -14.79
N PHE A 1144 56.02 -37.73 -13.47
CA PHE A 1144 56.39 -36.44 -12.88
C PHE A 1144 55.51 -35.24 -13.29
N GLY A 1145 54.29 -35.46 -13.79
CA GLY A 1145 53.38 -34.38 -14.20
C GLY A 1145 53.74 -33.70 -15.53
N LEU A 1146 54.78 -34.18 -16.23
CA LEU A 1146 55.13 -33.75 -17.58
C LEU A 1146 54.62 -34.78 -18.60
N GLY A 1147 53.69 -34.36 -19.46
CA GLY A 1147 53.07 -35.17 -20.51
C GLY A 1147 51.54 -35.09 -20.50
N GLN A 1148 50.92 -35.20 -21.68
CA GLN A 1148 49.45 -35.22 -21.82
C GLN A 1148 48.88 -36.43 -21.08
N SER A 1149 48.07 -36.19 -20.03
CA SER A 1149 47.24 -37.23 -19.39
C SER A 1149 46.31 -37.83 -20.45
N GLN A 1150 46.44 -39.12 -20.73
CA GLN A 1150 45.66 -39.83 -21.75
C GLN A 1150 44.82 -40.91 -21.06
N THR A 1151 43.50 -40.74 -21.09
CA THR A 1151 42.58 -41.78 -20.62
C THR A 1151 42.32 -42.75 -21.75
N LYS A 1152 42.64 -44.03 -21.55
CA LYS A 1152 42.47 -45.08 -22.58
C LYS A 1152 41.51 -46.16 -22.09
N ASN A 1153 40.64 -46.62 -22.98
CA ASN A 1153 39.84 -47.83 -22.73
C ASN A 1153 40.79 -49.03 -22.71
N ILE A 1154 40.76 -49.80 -21.63
CA ILE A 1154 41.64 -50.97 -21.44
C ILE A 1154 40.88 -52.29 -21.49
N LYS A 1155 39.57 -52.27 -21.23
CA LYS A 1155 38.74 -53.46 -21.17
C LYS A 1155 37.27 -53.11 -21.30
N SER A 1156 36.50 -53.96 -21.96
CA SER A 1156 35.05 -53.84 -22.06
C SER A 1156 34.38 -55.19 -21.86
N TYR A 1157 33.20 -55.21 -21.25
CA TYR A 1157 32.38 -56.39 -20.99
C TYR A 1157 30.98 -56.17 -21.56
N SER A 1158 30.41 -57.22 -22.14
CA SER A 1158 28.99 -57.28 -22.47
C SER A 1158 28.21 -57.82 -21.27
N THR A 1159 27.04 -57.24 -21.01
CA THR A 1159 26.15 -57.58 -19.88
C THR A 1159 24.82 -58.09 -20.40
N ALA A 1160 24.05 -58.76 -19.55
CA ALA A 1160 22.72 -59.24 -19.94
C ALA A 1160 21.77 -58.06 -20.18
N PRO A 1161 20.91 -58.10 -21.22
CA PRO A 1161 19.96 -57.04 -21.50
C PRO A 1161 18.86 -56.98 -20.43
N ILE A 1162 18.54 -55.76 -19.98
CA ILE A 1162 17.38 -55.51 -19.11
C ILE A 1162 16.12 -55.41 -19.97
N ALA A 1163 15.05 -56.09 -19.56
CA ALA A 1163 13.74 -55.95 -20.20
C ALA A 1163 13.09 -54.62 -19.81
N ASP A 1164 12.55 -53.89 -20.79
CA ASP A 1164 11.69 -52.70 -20.59
C ASP A 1164 12.39 -51.47 -19.93
N VAL A 1165 13.65 -51.20 -20.32
CA VAL A 1165 14.48 -50.06 -19.85
C VAL A 1165 13.76 -48.71 -19.90
N ALA A 1166 12.85 -48.51 -20.85
CA ALA A 1166 12.11 -47.26 -21.03
C ALA A 1166 11.08 -46.96 -19.93
N ARG A 1167 10.64 -47.96 -19.15
CA ARG A 1167 9.69 -47.77 -18.03
C ARG A 1167 10.36 -47.50 -16.68
N LEU A 1168 11.68 -47.69 -16.60
CA LEU A 1168 12.43 -47.58 -15.35
C LEU A 1168 13.00 -46.16 -15.18
N ASN A 1169 13.11 -45.71 -13.92
CA ASN A 1169 13.69 -44.40 -13.62
C ASN A 1169 15.18 -44.39 -14.07
N PRO A 1170 15.59 -43.47 -14.98
CA PRO A 1170 16.96 -43.38 -15.49
C PRO A 1170 18.03 -43.34 -14.39
N MET A 1171 17.68 -42.73 -13.26
CA MET A 1171 18.55 -42.54 -12.09
C MET A 1171 18.81 -43.82 -11.30
N ARG A 1172 17.97 -44.84 -11.48
CA ARG A 1172 18.08 -46.13 -10.77
C ARG A 1172 18.42 -47.29 -11.69
N LEU A 1173 18.66 -47.03 -12.98
CA LEU A 1173 18.94 -48.08 -13.97
C LEU A 1173 20.14 -48.94 -13.62
N ALA A 1174 21.24 -48.29 -13.22
CA ALA A 1174 22.47 -48.95 -12.88
C ALA A 1174 23.26 -48.16 -11.85
N ARG A 1175 23.96 -48.87 -10.98
CA ARG A 1175 24.91 -48.31 -10.01
C ARG A 1175 26.20 -49.12 -10.04
N LEU A 1176 27.33 -48.43 -10.03
CA LEU A 1176 28.65 -49.03 -9.98
C LEU A 1176 29.28 -48.77 -8.61
N VAL A 1177 29.75 -49.84 -7.96
CA VAL A 1177 30.42 -49.74 -6.65
C VAL A 1177 31.71 -50.55 -6.68
N TRP A 1178 32.83 -49.89 -6.40
CA TRP A 1178 34.12 -50.56 -6.27
C TRP A 1178 34.21 -51.28 -4.93
N MET A 1179 34.50 -52.58 -4.96
CA MET A 1179 34.70 -53.40 -3.76
C MET A 1179 36.15 -53.33 -3.27
N ASN A 1180 37.09 -53.09 -4.19
CA ASN A 1180 38.51 -52.87 -3.97
C ASN A 1180 39.09 -52.12 -5.20
N ASN A 1181 40.41 -51.93 -5.31
CA ASN A 1181 41.02 -51.20 -6.42
C ASN A 1181 41.00 -51.92 -7.80
N ARG A 1182 40.48 -53.15 -7.87
CA ARG A 1182 40.47 -53.99 -9.09
C ARG A 1182 39.11 -54.55 -9.46
N THR A 1183 38.18 -54.67 -8.51
CA THR A 1183 36.87 -55.28 -8.68
C THR A 1183 35.75 -54.25 -8.51
N VAL A 1184 34.89 -54.14 -9.52
CA VAL A 1184 33.67 -53.31 -9.49
C VAL A 1184 32.43 -54.20 -9.54
N SER A 1185 31.42 -53.84 -8.76
CA SER A 1185 30.09 -54.45 -8.81
C SER A 1185 29.13 -53.54 -9.57
N LEU A 1186 28.46 -54.11 -10.58
CA LEU A 1186 27.36 -53.49 -11.32
C LEU A 1186 26.06 -54.01 -10.72
N MET A 1187 25.29 -53.09 -10.14
CA MET A 1187 23.94 -53.34 -9.65
C MET A 1187 22.93 -52.72 -10.61
N LEU A 1188 22.02 -53.53 -11.15
CA LEU A 1188 20.99 -53.08 -12.09
C LEU A 1188 19.64 -52.87 -11.38
N ALA A 1189 18.74 -52.14 -12.02
CA ALA A 1189 17.40 -51.83 -11.49
C ALA A 1189 16.53 -53.07 -11.18
N ASP A 1190 16.80 -54.21 -11.83
CA ASP A 1190 16.12 -55.50 -11.60
C ASP A 1190 16.64 -56.23 -10.35
N GLY A 1191 17.61 -55.65 -9.64
CA GLY A 1191 18.24 -56.22 -8.45
C GLY A 1191 19.41 -57.16 -8.76
N SER A 1192 19.76 -57.37 -10.04
CA SER A 1192 20.91 -58.19 -10.40
C SER A 1192 22.23 -57.50 -10.04
N GLU A 1193 23.13 -58.26 -9.41
CA GLU A 1193 24.48 -57.83 -9.06
C GLU A 1193 25.49 -58.68 -9.82
N THR A 1194 26.35 -58.05 -10.63
CA THR A 1194 27.41 -58.72 -11.39
C THR A 1194 28.76 -58.05 -11.13
N ARG A 1195 29.80 -58.85 -10.90
CA ARG A 1195 31.14 -58.35 -10.52
C ARG A 1195 32.11 -58.50 -11.69
N PHE A 1196 32.85 -57.43 -11.95
CA PHE A 1196 33.84 -57.35 -13.03
C PHE A 1196 35.21 -56.97 -12.47
N ASN A 1197 36.26 -57.60 -12.99
CA ASN A 1197 37.65 -57.28 -12.66
C ASN A 1197 38.30 -56.51 -13.81
N VAL A 1198 39.04 -55.44 -13.47
CA VAL A 1198 39.89 -54.73 -14.44
C VAL A 1198 41.01 -55.62 -14.95
#